data_AF-B4CZ99-F1
#
_entry.id   AF-B4CZ99-F1
#
_cell.length_a   1.000
_cell.length_b   1.000
_cell.length_c   1.000
_cell.angle_alpha   90.00
_cell.angle_beta   90.00
_cell.angle_gamma   90.00
#
_symmetry.space_group_name_H-M   'P 1'
#
loop_
_entity.id
_entity.type
_entity.pdbx_description
1 polymer ?
#
loop_
_entity_poly.entity_id
_entity_poly.type
_entity_poly.pdbx_seq_one_letter_code
_entity_poly.pdbx_strand_id
1 'polypeptide(L)'
;MPSDFPAARVSHRPFSKKNLRRSSAEHVLTPWLVRRLSSWLILSTVLTVGVAQIAQAATRTFDGGTTGTGNALDTATNWVGDTLPGSADEALLDNSVITLPSTFSVGANLTFGDLIWNANSTASIAASGSSNRVITLSEGGGGTAAVAAGGAATDVLVMGSSATSNTLTIGGGSGTGQLSISITKAGNIDVVSAGATLTLTAAVSGAVGLTKTGLGTLVLAGVNTFGGTANNFTISTGTVQMSGAGTLGSQFTDLVVNANLDLNGTTQNVDALSGNSAGSIYNNANGTAATLTIGNDNGGGTFSGVISDNTNSGTGTLALTKIGTATETINSTQTYSGATTINVGYIGNISGAGSLSLSNNTGRLLNSDVTVNGATFAVTSNAAGTITRAKSLTLNDATFNITGNSAGNAVESVTNALTLGGGRSTVTLAPNSARNVQFTAASLARSPGATILVRGTSFGVNSIASTTINAGNITFTTAPTLSGSGSVGTPTVGIIPWAYGDNSNSGTGTDFLTYDSTNGLRRLTSSEYVTTFANGNSSLVNAKITNVIGAINGATSLNSLTLGTLGRINGTGTLSISSGGILALDNVSIGTIEAGTVDFGTADGILLPIAGKTLSIGSAITGSGGLTAGGAGTAVLTGVNSYSGGTNLSGGVLNINGDAALGAVPGAPATNLTFSGGTLQASAVSVALSSNRNVATTVANVNAGFDTNGNSMSVAGSINGIGGINKLGNGVLTLQRDEWLYRPDFRPRAER
;
A
#
# COMPACT_ATOMS: atom_id res chain seq x y z
N MET A 1 40.83 -28.89 53.90
CA MET A 1 41.85 -27.83 54.12
C MET A 1 41.49 -26.66 53.20
N PRO A 2 41.81 -25.41 53.59
CA PRO A 2 40.97 -24.23 53.28
C PRO A 2 41.51 -23.44 52.05
N SER A 3 41.12 -22.20 51.70
CA SER A 3 40.53 -21.05 52.42
C SER A 3 39.99 -20.01 51.39
N ASP A 4 39.08 -19.07 51.67
CA ASP A 4 38.25 -18.77 52.86
C ASP A 4 36.96 -17.97 52.52
N PHE A 5 35.99 -17.99 53.44
CA PHE A 5 34.80 -17.11 53.57
C PHE A 5 35.05 -16.13 54.76
N PRO A 6 34.11 -15.27 55.27
CA PRO A 6 32.70 -14.97 54.91
C PRO A 6 32.57 -13.53 54.34
N ALA A 7 31.53 -12.69 54.45
CA ALA A 7 30.23 -12.64 55.15
C ALA A 7 29.28 -11.66 54.38
N ALA A 8 28.04 -11.30 54.77
CA ALA A 8 27.19 -11.56 55.95
C ALA A 8 25.68 -11.45 55.57
N ARG A 9 24.78 -11.29 56.56
CA ARG A 9 23.38 -10.82 56.42
C ARG A 9 22.96 -10.04 57.68
N VAL A 10 21.88 -9.25 57.60
CA VAL A 10 20.80 -8.97 58.62
C VAL A 10 20.16 -7.59 58.32
N SER A 11 18.83 -7.34 58.38
CA SER A 11 17.64 -8.22 58.38
C SER A 11 16.31 -7.41 58.19
N HIS A 12 15.18 -8.12 58.10
CA HIS A 12 13.77 -7.70 58.34
C HIS A 12 13.02 -6.73 57.38
N ARG A 13 11.71 -7.04 57.26
CA ARG A 13 10.56 -6.28 56.70
C ARG A 13 9.43 -6.34 57.78
N PRO A 14 8.13 -6.05 57.53
CA PRO A 14 7.40 -5.01 56.75
C PRO A 14 6.40 -4.19 57.63
N PHE A 15 5.31 -3.63 57.03
CA PHE A 15 4.10 -2.96 57.62
C PHE A 15 4.26 -1.46 58.01
N SER A 16 3.25 -0.55 57.93
CA SER A 16 1.90 -0.61 57.31
C SER A 16 1.09 0.72 57.32
N LYS A 17 0.38 1.03 56.20
CA LYS A 17 -0.92 1.78 56.04
C LYS A 17 -1.07 3.27 56.44
N LYS A 18 -1.95 3.95 55.65
CA LYS A 18 -2.88 5.09 56.00
C LYS A 18 -2.22 6.46 56.29
N ASN A 19 -2.64 7.62 55.76
CA ASN A 19 -3.98 8.16 55.47
C ASN A 19 -3.91 9.40 54.52
N LEU A 20 -5.06 9.83 53.97
CA LEU A 20 -5.20 11.10 53.24
C LEU A 20 -5.35 12.31 54.18
N ARG A 21 -4.89 13.52 53.76
CA ARG A 21 -5.78 14.69 53.48
C ARG A 21 -5.04 15.90 52.88
N ARG A 22 -5.83 16.86 52.36
CA ARG A 22 -5.43 18.05 51.57
C ARG A 22 -4.81 19.17 52.41
N SER A 23 -3.98 20.01 51.79
CA SER A 23 -4.16 21.48 51.78
C SER A 23 -3.44 22.12 50.58
N SER A 24 -3.76 23.37 50.26
CA SER A 24 -3.24 24.13 49.10
C SER A 24 -2.11 25.10 49.49
N ALA A 25 -1.24 25.40 48.52
CA ALA A 25 -0.51 26.67 48.45
C ALA A 25 -0.19 26.99 46.97
N GLU A 26 -0.41 28.22 46.55
CA GLU A 26 -0.05 28.74 45.23
C GLU A 26 1.38 29.32 45.26
N HIS A 27 2.07 29.37 44.13
CA HIS A 27 3.14 30.36 43.95
C HIS A 27 3.28 30.76 42.47
N VAL A 28 3.29 32.06 42.22
CA VAL A 28 3.28 32.68 40.88
C VAL A 28 4.62 33.35 40.61
N LEU A 29 5.14 33.22 39.38
CA LEU A 29 6.04 34.19 38.76
C LEU A 29 5.69 34.37 37.28
N THR A 30 5.80 35.60 36.78
CA THR A 30 5.31 36.05 35.47
C THR A 30 6.43 36.69 34.62
N PRO A 31 6.28 36.76 33.28
CA PRO A 31 7.40 37.07 32.38
C PRO A 31 7.61 38.58 32.16
N TRP A 32 8.88 38.96 31.96
CA TRP A 32 9.32 40.24 31.40
C TRP A 32 10.48 40.00 30.44
N LEU A 33 10.32 40.34 29.15
CA LEU A 33 11.04 41.46 28.51
C LEU A 33 10.73 41.51 27.00
N VAL A 34 9.93 42.50 26.57
CA VAL A 34 9.73 42.86 25.16
C VAL A 34 9.74 44.39 25.06
N ARG A 35 10.27 44.93 23.95
CA ARG A 35 10.44 46.37 23.61
C ARG A 35 11.44 47.17 24.48
N ARG A 36 12.61 47.40 23.90
CA ARG A 36 13.03 48.77 23.52
C ARG A 36 13.51 48.76 22.06
N LEU A 37 13.37 49.91 21.40
CA LEU A 37 13.67 50.13 19.98
C LEU A 37 14.73 51.22 19.81
N SER A 38 15.27 51.28 18.59
CA SER A 38 15.98 52.40 17.97
C SER A 38 17.47 52.61 18.26
N SER A 39 18.23 52.56 17.16
CA SER A 39 19.52 53.23 16.91
C SER A 39 20.76 52.75 17.66
N TRP A 40 21.81 52.38 16.91
CA TRP A 40 23.01 53.21 16.71
C TRP A 40 23.68 52.80 15.37
N LEU A 41 24.55 53.65 14.81
CA LEU A 41 25.02 53.52 13.42
C LEU A 41 26.51 53.14 13.35
N ILE A 42 26.82 52.18 12.47
CA ILE A 42 28.09 51.87 11.78
C ILE A 42 29.38 52.49 12.35
N LEU A 43 30.31 51.63 12.82
CA LEU A 43 31.68 51.66 12.31
C LEU A 43 32.29 50.24 12.30
N SER A 44 33.14 49.97 11.30
CA SER A 44 33.71 48.64 11.04
C SER A 44 35.12 48.49 11.60
N THR A 45 35.42 47.32 12.17
CA THR A 45 36.77 46.75 12.16
C THR A 45 36.69 45.33 11.61
N VAL A 46 37.32 45.11 10.45
CA VAL A 46 37.25 43.82 9.74
C VAL A 46 38.24 42.84 10.35
N LEU A 47 37.74 41.81 11.04
CA LEU A 47 38.51 40.60 11.30
C LEU A 47 38.33 39.67 10.08
N THR A 48 39.27 39.73 9.14
CA THR A 48 39.27 38.87 7.95
C THR A 48 39.62 37.43 8.33
N VAL A 49 38.65 36.71 8.89
CA VAL A 49 38.68 35.24 8.86
C VAL A 49 38.65 34.84 7.39
N GLY A 50 39.73 34.22 6.92
CA GLY A 50 39.87 33.74 5.56
C GLY A 50 38.97 32.54 5.28
N VAL A 51 37.65 32.75 5.29
CA VAL A 51 36.73 31.92 4.50
C VAL A 51 37.23 32.06 3.06
N ALA A 52 37.66 30.96 2.45
CA ALA A 52 37.92 30.96 1.02
C ALA A 52 36.59 31.31 0.33
N GLN A 53 36.50 32.53 -0.21
CA GLN A 53 35.39 32.86 -1.09
C GLN A 53 35.47 31.88 -2.25
N ILE A 54 34.43 31.07 -2.42
CA ILE A 54 34.20 30.38 -3.69
C ILE A 54 34.23 31.49 -4.76
N ALA A 55 35.11 31.33 -5.74
CA ALA A 55 35.31 32.37 -6.75
C ALA A 55 33.95 32.67 -7.41
N GLN A 56 33.56 33.94 -7.46
CA GLN A 56 32.26 34.29 -8.02
C GLN A 56 32.19 33.81 -9.47
N ALA A 57 31.14 33.04 -9.78
CA ALA A 57 30.92 32.48 -11.10
C ALA A 57 31.06 33.55 -12.19
N ALA A 58 31.94 33.33 -13.17
CA ALA A 58 32.11 34.27 -14.25
C ALA A 58 31.02 34.05 -15.30
N THR A 59 30.21 35.08 -15.56
CA THR A 59 29.24 35.00 -16.65
C THR A 59 29.95 34.98 -18.00
N ARG A 60 29.68 33.95 -18.81
CA ARG A 60 30.14 33.82 -20.19
C ARG A 60 28.93 33.90 -21.11
N THR A 61 28.80 35.01 -21.82
CA THR A 61 27.72 35.17 -22.81
C THR A 61 28.13 34.52 -24.13
N PHE A 62 27.21 33.80 -24.76
CA PHE A 62 27.36 33.29 -26.12
C PHE A 62 27.25 34.46 -27.13
N ASP A 63 28.23 34.60 -28.02
CA ASP A 63 28.30 35.69 -29.00
C ASP A 63 28.31 35.22 -30.47
N GLY A 64 28.37 33.90 -30.72
CA GLY A 64 28.44 33.36 -32.08
C GLY A 64 29.74 33.72 -32.83
N GLY A 65 30.75 34.22 -32.10
CA GLY A 65 32.09 34.50 -32.57
C GLY A 65 32.24 35.70 -33.48
N THR A 66 33.39 35.79 -34.14
CA THR A 66 33.81 36.93 -34.98
C THR A 66 32.85 37.32 -36.12
N THR A 67 31.89 36.46 -36.45
CA THR A 67 30.84 36.72 -37.46
C THR A 67 29.43 36.87 -36.86
N GLY A 68 29.24 36.54 -35.58
CA GLY A 68 27.92 36.44 -34.95
C GLY A 68 27.02 35.32 -35.51
N THR A 69 27.59 34.32 -36.18
CA THR A 69 26.84 33.22 -36.85
C THR A 69 27.22 31.81 -36.39
N GLY A 70 28.20 31.66 -35.48
CA GLY A 70 28.54 30.38 -34.88
C GLY A 70 27.40 29.82 -34.02
N ASN A 71 27.28 28.49 -33.97
CA ASN A 71 26.24 27.80 -33.20
C ASN A 71 26.74 26.59 -32.40
N ALA A 72 28.06 26.36 -32.32
CA ALA A 72 28.65 25.28 -31.54
C ALA A 72 28.97 25.77 -30.12
N LEU A 73 28.39 25.13 -29.10
CA LEU A 73 28.60 25.51 -27.69
C LEU A 73 30.00 25.07 -27.18
N ASP A 74 30.60 24.07 -27.80
CA ASP A 74 31.94 23.54 -27.52
C ASP A 74 33.07 24.21 -28.32
N THR A 75 32.75 25.28 -29.07
CA THR A 75 33.76 26.13 -29.72
C THR A 75 34.04 27.37 -28.86
N ALA A 76 35.27 27.49 -28.35
CA ALA A 76 35.67 28.59 -27.46
C ALA A 76 35.43 29.98 -28.05
N THR A 77 35.66 30.14 -29.36
CA THR A 77 35.48 31.39 -30.10
C THR A 77 34.02 31.74 -30.44
N ASN A 78 33.04 31.15 -29.74
CA ASN A 78 31.63 31.52 -29.80
C ASN A 78 31.13 32.09 -28.45
N TRP A 79 32.05 32.40 -27.54
CA TRP A 79 31.79 32.93 -26.20
C TRP A 79 32.63 34.17 -25.95
N VAL A 80 32.06 35.16 -25.24
CA VAL A 80 32.70 36.45 -24.98
C VAL A 80 34.06 36.26 -24.30
N GLY A 81 35.11 36.67 -25.02
CA GLY A 81 36.51 36.51 -24.61
C GLY A 81 37.18 35.22 -25.10
N ASP A 82 36.66 34.59 -26.17
CA ASP A 82 37.22 33.41 -26.86
C ASP A 82 37.51 32.22 -25.91
N THR A 83 36.72 32.10 -24.83
CA THR A 83 36.94 31.18 -23.72
C THR A 83 35.66 30.40 -23.42
N LEU A 84 35.72 29.06 -23.46
CA LEU A 84 34.60 28.21 -23.04
C LEU A 84 34.26 28.46 -21.56
N PRO A 85 32.96 28.45 -21.18
CA PRO A 85 32.58 28.46 -19.77
C PRO A 85 33.14 27.22 -19.07
N GLY A 86 33.82 27.43 -17.94
CA GLY A 86 34.31 26.38 -17.07
C GLY A 86 33.26 25.82 -16.11
N SER A 87 33.68 24.87 -15.27
CA SER A 87 32.82 24.18 -14.29
C SER A 87 32.20 25.07 -13.20
N ALA A 88 32.62 26.32 -13.10
CA ALA A 88 32.12 27.34 -12.18
C ALA A 88 31.62 28.61 -12.91
N ASP A 89 31.58 28.61 -14.25
CA ASP A 89 31.12 29.76 -15.04
C ASP A 89 29.62 29.63 -15.36
N GLU A 90 28.90 30.76 -15.41
CA GLU A 90 27.53 30.79 -15.89
C GLU A 90 27.52 30.83 -17.43
N ALA A 91 26.98 29.80 -18.08
CA ALA A 91 26.82 29.75 -19.53
C ALA A 91 25.53 30.51 -19.94
N LEU A 92 25.66 31.77 -20.35
CA LEU A 92 24.55 32.67 -20.67
C LEU A 92 24.27 32.73 -22.18
N LEU A 93 23.04 32.39 -22.57
CA LEU A 93 22.51 32.54 -23.92
C LEU A 93 21.42 33.63 -23.90
N ASP A 94 21.72 34.81 -24.41
CA ASP A 94 20.88 36.01 -24.34
C ASP A 94 20.91 36.78 -25.66
N ASN A 95 19.85 37.57 -25.93
CA ASN A 95 19.73 38.41 -27.13
C ASN A 95 20.44 39.77 -27.02
N SER A 96 21.12 40.06 -25.90
CA SER A 96 21.83 41.34 -25.70
C SER A 96 23.08 41.52 -26.56
N VAL A 97 23.71 40.42 -27.00
CA VAL A 97 24.94 40.45 -27.82
C VAL A 97 24.67 40.13 -29.29
N ILE A 98 23.88 39.09 -29.58
CA ILE A 98 23.49 38.68 -30.94
C ILE A 98 22.04 38.19 -31.04
N THR A 99 21.52 38.12 -32.27
CA THR A 99 20.37 37.28 -32.59
C THR A 99 20.79 35.81 -32.52
N LEU A 100 20.41 35.11 -31.45
CA LEU A 100 20.74 33.69 -31.27
C LEU A 100 20.19 32.80 -32.41
N PRO A 101 20.94 31.75 -32.82
CA PRO A 101 20.45 30.76 -33.77
C PRO A 101 19.33 29.88 -33.18
N SER A 102 18.49 29.32 -34.05
CA SER A 102 17.42 28.38 -33.65
C SER A 102 17.90 26.95 -33.38
N THR A 103 19.15 26.64 -33.73
CA THR A 103 19.78 25.33 -33.48
C THR A 103 21.21 25.54 -32.98
N PHE A 104 21.55 24.89 -31.86
CA PHE A 104 22.88 24.84 -31.28
C PHE A 104 23.41 23.42 -31.31
N SER A 105 24.72 23.29 -31.52
CA SER A 105 25.41 22.01 -31.60
C SER A 105 26.39 21.81 -30.45
N VAL A 106 26.58 20.54 -30.08
CA VAL A 106 27.49 20.08 -29.02
C VAL A 106 28.37 18.95 -29.60
N GLY A 107 29.56 19.32 -30.07
CA GLY A 107 30.54 18.41 -30.70
C GLY A 107 31.44 17.66 -29.72
N ALA A 108 31.58 18.15 -28.49
CA ALA A 108 32.34 17.54 -27.38
C ALA A 108 31.52 17.55 -26.07
N ASN A 109 31.99 16.87 -25.03
CA ASN A 109 31.37 16.98 -23.71
C ASN A 109 31.64 18.37 -23.11
N LEU A 110 30.65 18.91 -22.40
CA LEU A 110 30.68 20.25 -21.79
C LEU A 110 30.52 20.15 -20.28
N THR A 111 31.09 21.12 -19.56
CA THR A 111 30.95 21.25 -18.11
C THR A 111 30.83 22.73 -17.76
N PHE A 112 29.65 23.15 -17.31
CA PHE A 112 29.33 24.52 -16.91
C PHE A 112 29.01 24.57 -15.40
N GLY A 113 29.08 25.74 -14.78
CA GLY A 113 28.51 25.94 -13.44
C GLY A 113 26.99 25.79 -13.50
N ASP A 114 26.34 26.78 -14.12
CA ASP A 114 24.90 26.83 -14.39
C ASP A 114 24.67 27.16 -15.90
N LEU A 115 23.51 26.79 -16.46
CA LEU A 115 23.13 27.07 -17.85
C LEU A 115 21.89 27.99 -17.93
N ILE A 116 22.00 29.13 -18.60
CA ILE A 116 20.97 30.18 -18.61
C ILE A 116 20.55 30.52 -20.03
N TRP A 117 19.26 30.34 -20.34
CA TRP A 117 18.61 30.82 -21.56
C TRP A 117 17.73 32.02 -21.25
N ASN A 118 18.17 33.23 -21.58
CA ASN A 118 17.41 34.47 -21.40
C ASN A 118 17.05 35.13 -22.75
N ALA A 119 16.62 34.33 -23.73
CA ALA A 119 16.33 34.80 -25.08
C ALA A 119 14.86 34.62 -25.49
N ASN A 120 14.32 35.62 -26.20
CA ASN A 120 12.92 35.64 -26.64
C ASN A 120 12.72 34.92 -27.99
N SER A 121 13.32 33.74 -28.14
CA SER A 121 13.27 32.93 -29.36
C SER A 121 13.07 31.44 -29.02
N THR A 122 12.52 30.69 -29.97
CA THR A 122 12.36 29.24 -29.87
C THR A 122 13.56 28.55 -30.52
N ALA A 123 14.22 27.65 -29.78
CA ALA A 123 15.49 27.06 -30.19
C ALA A 123 15.66 25.61 -29.68
N SER A 124 16.72 24.96 -30.16
CA SER A 124 17.12 23.63 -29.72
C SER A 124 18.63 23.50 -29.54
N ILE A 125 19.06 22.70 -28.56
CA ILE A 125 20.46 22.32 -28.32
C ILE A 125 20.58 20.81 -28.51
N ALA A 126 21.47 20.35 -29.39
CA ALA A 126 21.64 18.92 -29.69
C ALA A 126 23.12 18.52 -29.83
N ALA A 127 23.40 17.22 -29.62
CA ALA A 127 24.70 16.64 -29.96
C ALA A 127 24.95 16.69 -31.47
N SER A 128 26.21 16.86 -31.89
CA SER A 128 26.59 16.74 -33.31
C SER A 128 27.41 15.48 -33.59
N GLY A 129 27.12 14.85 -34.74
CA GLY A 129 27.68 13.56 -35.12
C GLY A 129 27.06 12.37 -34.37
N SER A 130 27.62 11.18 -34.57
CA SER A 130 27.04 9.91 -34.08
C SER A 130 27.50 9.49 -32.68
N SER A 131 28.21 10.36 -31.95
CA SER A 131 28.75 10.04 -30.62
C SER A 131 27.92 10.70 -29.54
N ASN A 132 27.61 9.98 -28.46
CA ASN A 132 26.84 10.55 -27.34
C ASN A 132 27.64 11.64 -26.61
N ARG A 133 26.92 12.60 -26.03
CA ARG A 133 27.45 13.83 -25.44
C ARG A 133 26.78 14.11 -24.11
N VAL A 134 27.53 14.71 -23.19
CA VAL A 134 27.05 15.14 -21.87
C VAL A 134 27.27 16.64 -21.73
N ILE A 135 26.23 17.36 -21.32
CA ILE A 135 26.38 18.66 -20.65
C ILE A 135 26.35 18.37 -19.15
N THR A 136 27.45 18.66 -18.47
CA THR A 136 27.56 18.56 -17.02
C THR A 136 27.25 19.93 -16.42
N LEU A 137 26.32 19.99 -15.48
CA LEU A 137 26.03 21.16 -14.66
C LEU A 137 26.62 20.87 -13.28
N SER A 138 27.79 21.46 -13.01
CA SER A 138 28.64 21.09 -11.88
C SER A 138 28.47 21.96 -10.65
N GLU A 139 27.91 23.16 -10.81
CA GLU A 139 27.42 23.96 -9.69
C GLU A 139 25.89 23.90 -9.64
N GLY A 140 25.23 24.96 -9.22
CA GLY A 140 23.89 24.95 -8.65
C GLY A 140 23.84 26.03 -7.60
N GLY A 141 24.02 27.24 -8.10
CA GLY A 141 24.51 28.38 -7.31
C GLY A 141 24.27 29.72 -7.97
N GLY A 142 23.46 29.75 -9.04
CA GLY A 142 23.05 30.91 -9.84
C GLY A 142 23.79 32.20 -9.54
N GLY A 143 24.80 32.49 -10.36
CA GLY A 143 25.59 33.72 -10.25
C GLY A 143 24.79 34.98 -10.58
N THR A 144 25.50 36.00 -11.07
CA THR A 144 24.88 37.31 -11.30
C THR A 144 23.87 37.26 -12.46
N ALA A 145 24.12 36.42 -13.47
CA ALA A 145 23.28 36.31 -14.65
C ALA A 145 22.00 35.49 -14.40
N ALA A 146 22.04 34.43 -13.58
CA ALA A 146 20.84 33.66 -13.24
C ALA A 146 19.79 34.56 -12.56
N VAL A 147 20.24 35.37 -11.59
CA VAL A 147 19.40 36.36 -10.91
C VAL A 147 18.98 37.50 -11.85
N ALA A 148 19.87 37.99 -12.73
CA ALA A 148 19.52 39.03 -13.70
C ALA A 148 18.52 38.56 -14.77
N ALA A 149 18.52 37.27 -15.12
CA ALA A 149 17.53 36.65 -15.98
C ALA A 149 16.16 36.45 -15.29
N GLY A 150 16.08 36.66 -13.96
CA GLY A 150 14.86 36.51 -13.16
C GLY A 150 14.72 35.17 -12.43
N GLY A 151 15.77 34.35 -12.42
CA GLY A 151 15.90 33.15 -11.58
C GLY A 151 16.47 33.46 -10.19
N ALA A 152 17.04 32.44 -9.54
CA ALA A 152 17.59 32.49 -8.20
C ALA A 152 19.01 31.91 -8.08
N ALA A 153 19.70 32.27 -7.00
CA ALA A 153 21.08 31.82 -6.70
C ALA A 153 21.19 30.36 -6.21
N THR A 154 20.23 29.51 -6.57
CA THR A 154 20.27 28.05 -6.40
C THR A 154 19.85 27.29 -7.66
N ASP A 155 19.67 28.00 -8.78
CA ASP A 155 19.31 27.40 -10.06
C ASP A 155 20.55 26.74 -10.70
N VAL A 156 20.36 25.57 -11.34
CA VAL A 156 21.34 24.91 -12.23
C VAL A 156 21.03 25.17 -13.70
N LEU A 157 19.76 25.41 -14.02
CA LEU A 157 19.25 25.57 -15.38
C LEU A 157 18.09 26.56 -15.36
N VAL A 158 18.23 27.68 -16.09
CA VAL A 158 17.27 28.80 -16.09
C VAL A 158 16.75 29.04 -17.50
N MET A 159 15.42 29.05 -17.67
CA MET A 159 14.76 29.65 -18.82
C MET A 159 14.12 30.97 -18.37
N GLY A 160 14.86 32.06 -18.61
CA GLY A 160 14.68 33.38 -18.00
C GLY A 160 13.50 34.20 -18.52
N SER A 161 13.26 35.32 -17.84
CA SER A 161 12.14 36.24 -18.05
C SER A 161 11.99 36.79 -19.48
N SER A 162 13.10 36.95 -20.22
CA SER A 162 13.06 37.32 -21.65
C SER A 162 12.35 36.28 -22.53
N ALA A 163 12.40 34.99 -22.15
CA ALA A 163 11.67 33.95 -22.85
C ALA A 163 10.19 34.01 -22.43
N THR A 164 9.38 34.80 -23.13
CA THR A 164 7.99 35.07 -22.70
C THR A 164 7.01 33.95 -23.04
N SER A 165 7.04 33.46 -24.29
CA SER A 165 6.13 32.44 -24.83
C SER A 165 6.84 31.44 -25.78
N ASN A 166 8.13 31.19 -25.56
CA ASN A 166 8.99 30.39 -26.45
C ASN A 166 9.26 28.98 -25.90
N THR A 167 9.74 28.09 -26.77
CA THR A 167 10.24 26.76 -26.37
C THR A 167 11.75 26.65 -26.52
N LEU A 168 12.45 26.19 -25.49
CA LEU A 168 13.82 25.68 -25.59
C LEU A 168 13.78 24.16 -25.51
N THR A 169 14.34 23.45 -26.50
CA THR A 169 14.46 21.98 -26.47
C THR A 169 15.91 21.56 -26.27
N ILE A 170 16.23 20.84 -25.19
CA ILE A 170 17.54 20.20 -25.01
C ILE A 170 17.43 18.73 -25.44
N GLY A 171 18.19 18.37 -26.48
CA GLY A 171 17.84 17.37 -27.48
C GLY A 171 18.53 16.02 -27.34
N GLY A 172 17.85 15.04 -26.72
CA GLY A 172 18.22 13.63 -26.74
C GLY A 172 17.36 12.84 -27.73
N GLY A 173 17.96 12.39 -28.84
CA GLY A 173 17.29 11.51 -29.80
C GLY A 173 17.42 10.02 -29.45
N SER A 174 16.66 9.16 -30.11
CA SER A 174 16.87 7.71 -30.05
C SER A 174 17.93 7.26 -31.06
N GLY A 175 18.92 6.47 -30.61
CA GLY A 175 19.99 5.93 -31.46
C GLY A 175 21.39 6.41 -31.06
N THR A 176 22.23 6.73 -32.06
CA THR A 176 23.62 7.18 -31.89
C THR A 176 23.73 8.70 -32.04
N GLY A 177 24.41 9.39 -31.13
CA GLY A 177 24.46 10.86 -31.13
C GLY A 177 23.46 11.49 -30.15
N GLN A 178 23.30 10.91 -28.97
CA GLN A 178 22.38 11.42 -27.94
C GLN A 178 23.05 12.51 -27.09
N LEU A 179 22.31 13.55 -26.71
CA LEU A 179 22.69 14.46 -25.64
C LEU A 179 22.04 14.00 -24.32
N SER A 180 22.80 14.06 -23.22
CA SER A 180 22.29 13.93 -21.85
C SER A 180 22.76 15.08 -20.97
N ILE A 181 22.04 15.32 -19.86
CA ILE A 181 22.39 16.30 -18.84
C ILE A 181 22.81 15.55 -17.58
N SER A 182 23.98 15.87 -17.04
CA SER A 182 24.48 15.33 -15.77
C SER A 182 24.57 16.45 -14.74
N ILE A 183 23.79 16.36 -13.66
CA ILE A 183 23.75 17.36 -12.61
C ILE A 183 24.47 16.80 -11.39
N THR A 184 25.56 17.42 -10.94
CA THR A 184 26.39 16.89 -9.83
C THR A 184 26.12 17.53 -8.48
N LYS A 185 25.21 18.50 -8.40
CA LYS A 185 24.85 19.25 -7.19
C LYS A 185 23.35 19.54 -7.19
N ALA A 186 22.71 19.51 -6.02
CA ALA A 186 21.28 19.84 -5.90
C ALA A 186 21.02 21.33 -6.21
N GLY A 187 19.90 21.61 -6.88
CA GLY A 187 19.51 22.97 -7.29
C GLY A 187 18.19 22.99 -8.07
N ASN A 188 17.86 24.14 -8.67
CA ASN A 188 16.58 24.35 -9.35
C ASN A 188 16.69 24.29 -10.88
N ILE A 189 15.63 23.79 -11.52
CA ILE A 189 15.33 24.04 -12.93
C ILE A 189 14.22 25.10 -12.96
N ASP A 190 14.57 26.34 -13.29
CA ASP A 190 13.61 27.44 -13.37
C ASP A 190 13.10 27.64 -14.80
N VAL A 191 11.79 27.85 -14.94
CA VAL A 191 11.15 28.28 -16.18
C VAL A 191 10.31 29.51 -15.83
N VAL A 192 10.94 30.69 -15.83
CA VAL A 192 10.46 31.89 -15.12
C VAL A 192 9.07 32.31 -15.60
N SER A 193 8.93 32.48 -16.92
CA SER A 193 7.72 33.01 -17.57
C SER A 193 6.63 31.95 -17.75
N ALA A 194 5.38 32.30 -17.43
CA ALA A 194 4.24 31.39 -17.52
C ALA A 194 3.96 30.81 -18.94
N GLY A 195 4.35 31.53 -19.99
CA GLY A 195 4.22 31.05 -21.39
C GLY A 195 5.42 30.25 -21.90
N ALA A 196 6.53 30.21 -21.16
CA ALA A 196 7.74 29.52 -21.58
C ALA A 196 7.64 28.00 -21.38
N THR A 197 8.31 27.24 -22.26
CA THR A 197 8.41 25.79 -22.17
C THR A 197 9.86 25.32 -22.34
N LEU A 198 10.40 24.69 -21.31
CA LEU A 198 11.70 23.98 -21.38
C LEU A 198 11.43 22.51 -21.63
N THR A 199 11.84 21.98 -22.78
CA THR A 199 11.65 20.57 -23.16
C THR A 199 12.96 19.80 -23.06
N LEU A 200 13.03 18.84 -22.13
CA LEU A 200 14.18 17.96 -21.94
C LEU A 200 13.87 16.57 -22.54
N THR A 201 14.22 16.38 -23.81
CA THR A 201 14.32 15.03 -24.42
C THR A 201 15.66 14.38 -24.10
N ALA A 202 16.68 15.19 -23.83
CA ALA A 202 17.92 14.75 -23.20
C ALA A 202 17.63 14.13 -21.83
N ALA A 203 18.15 12.93 -21.58
CA ALA A 203 18.03 12.27 -20.28
C ALA A 203 18.80 13.05 -19.20
N VAL A 204 18.14 13.37 -18.09
CA VAL A 204 18.73 14.05 -16.93
C VAL A 204 19.13 13.02 -15.88
N SER A 205 20.38 13.06 -15.41
CA SER A 205 20.94 12.12 -14.43
C SER A 205 21.71 12.85 -13.31
N GLY A 206 21.80 12.23 -12.13
CA GLY A 206 22.53 12.78 -10.98
C GLY A 206 21.93 12.35 -9.64
N ALA A 207 22.73 11.83 -8.72
CA ALA A 207 22.27 11.37 -7.40
C ALA A 207 22.01 12.53 -6.42
N VAL A 208 21.13 13.46 -6.83
CA VAL A 208 20.82 14.73 -6.16
C VAL A 208 19.33 15.03 -6.26
N GLY A 209 18.78 15.73 -5.26
CA GLY A 209 17.46 16.32 -5.33
C GLY A 209 17.41 17.54 -6.25
N LEU A 210 16.28 17.74 -6.93
CA LEU A 210 16.04 18.85 -7.87
C LEU A 210 14.71 19.55 -7.57
N THR A 211 14.63 20.85 -7.84
CA THR A 211 13.38 21.62 -7.69
C THR A 211 12.96 22.28 -9.01
N LYS A 212 11.71 22.13 -9.45
CA LYS A 212 11.12 22.92 -10.53
C LYS A 212 10.56 24.23 -9.96
N THR A 213 11.10 25.36 -10.41
CA THR A 213 10.70 26.72 -10.06
C THR A 213 10.25 27.51 -11.32
N GLY A 214 9.90 28.79 -11.17
CA GLY A 214 9.27 29.59 -12.23
C GLY A 214 7.82 29.20 -12.54
N LEU A 215 7.10 30.02 -13.32
CA LEU A 215 5.68 29.81 -13.63
C LEU A 215 5.42 28.95 -14.87
N GLY A 216 6.40 28.80 -15.76
CA GLY A 216 6.27 28.07 -17.03
C GLY A 216 6.37 26.55 -16.90
N THR A 217 6.43 25.89 -18.05
CA THR A 217 6.35 24.43 -18.17
C THR A 217 7.74 23.80 -18.36
N LEU A 218 8.03 22.77 -17.57
CA LEU A 218 9.14 21.84 -17.80
C LEU A 218 8.57 20.54 -18.39
N VAL A 219 8.87 20.22 -19.65
CA VAL A 219 8.50 18.96 -20.28
C VAL A 219 9.64 17.95 -20.11
N LEU A 220 9.38 16.85 -19.40
CA LEU A 220 10.31 15.74 -19.24
C LEU A 220 9.96 14.62 -20.24
N ALA A 221 10.83 14.40 -21.21
CA ALA A 221 10.64 13.44 -22.31
C ALA A 221 11.74 12.38 -22.43
N GLY A 222 12.94 12.64 -21.89
CA GLY A 222 14.01 11.67 -21.75
C GLY A 222 13.84 10.73 -20.55
N VAL A 223 14.44 9.54 -20.60
CA VAL A 223 14.47 8.59 -19.46
C VAL A 223 15.40 9.14 -18.39
N ASN A 224 14.83 9.80 -17.39
CA ASN A 224 15.57 10.49 -16.34
C ASN A 224 15.95 9.53 -15.22
N THR A 225 17.11 9.78 -14.62
CA THR A 225 17.72 8.95 -13.57
C THR A 225 18.30 9.80 -12.44
N PHE A 226 17.87 11.06 -12.33
CA PHE A 226 18.21 11.91 -11.17
C PHE A 226 17.49 11.45 -9.89
N GLY A 227 17.95 11.92 -8.74
CA GLY A 227 17.39 11.56 -7.44
C GLY A 227 17.86 10.19 -6.93
N GLY A 228 16.90 9.31 -6.62
CA GLY A 228 17.13 8.06 -5.90
C GLY A 228 16.90 8.19 -4.39
N THR A 229 17.16 7.12 -3.63
CA THR A 229 16.85 7.00 -2.20
C THR A 229 17.32 8.23 -1.41
N ALA A 230 16.44 8.75 -0.54
CA ALA A 230 16.65 9.97 0.26
C ALA A 230 16.95 11.27 -0.53
N ASN A 231 16.59 11.32 -1.83
CA ASN A 231 16.56 12.54 -2.63
C ASN A 231 15.13 12.84 -3.12
N ASN A 232 14.82 14.11 -3.29
CA ASN A 232 13.47 14.58 -3.64
C ASN A 232 13.46 15.28 -5.01
N PHE A 233 12.43 15.03 -5.80
CA PHE A 233 12.03 15.91 -6.90
C PHE A 233 10.86 16.80 -6.45
N THR A 234 11.09 18.10 -6.39
CA THR A 234 10.11 19.07 -5.86
C THR A 234 9.54 19.94 -6.97
N ILE A 235 8.25 19.83 -7.24
CA ILE A 235 7.52 20.74 -8.12
C ILE A 235 7.02 21.90 -7.26
N SER A 236 7.78 22.99 -7.22
CA SER A 236 7.48 24.16 -6.39
C SER A 236 6.47 25.10 -7.06
N THR A 237 6.68 25.42 -8.35
CA THR A 237 5.82 26.34 -9.11
C THR A 237 5.74 25.98 -10.59
N GLY A 238 4.70 26.50 -11.26
CA GLY A 238 4.41 26.24 -12.66
C GLY A 238 3.97 24.79 -12.90
N THR A 239 4.43 24.21 -14.01
CA THR A 239 4.03 22.86 -14.43
C THR A 239 5.25 21.99 -14.74
N VAL A 240 5.23 20.73 -14.31
CA VAL A 240 5.96 19.64 -14.98
C VAL A 240 4.98 18.86 -15.83
N GLN A 241 5.34 18.57 -17.08
CA GLN A 241 4.57 17.73 -17.98
C GLN A 241 5.44 16.57 -18.47
N MET A 242 4.89 15.36 -18.48
CA MET A 242 5.58 14.20 -19.02
C MET A 242 5.32 14.06 -20.53
N SER A 243 6.20 13.37 -21.25
CA SER A 243 6.01 13.02 -22.66
C SER A 243 6.84 11.80 -23.05
N GLY A 244 6.46 11.07 -24.10
CA GLY A 244 7.25 9.99 -24.67
C GLY A 244 7.70 8.92 -23.66
N ALA A 245 9.01 8.79 -23.46
CA ALA A 245 9.64 7.87 -22.50
C ALA A 245 10.06 8.57 -21.18
N GLY A 246 9.51 9.76 -20.91
CA GLY A 246 9.85 10.59 -19.77
C GLY A 246 9.57 9.91 -18.43
N THR A 247 10.53 9.99 -17.50
CA THR A 247 10.35 9.59 -16.10
C THR A 247 10.55 10.79 -15.17
N LEU A 248 9.95 10.74 -13.97
CA LEU A 248 10.11 11.77 -12.93
C LEU A 248 11.47 11.72 -12.19
N GLY A 249 12.45 10.98 -12.72
CA GLY A 249 13.73 10.65 -12.08
C GLY A 249 13.87 9.14 -11.88
N SER A 250 14.74 8.75 -10.96
CA SER A 250 14.84 7.37 -10.47
C SER A 250 13.54 6.96 -9.75
N GLN A 251 13.11 5.70 -9.91
CA GLN A 251 11.91 5.17 -9.24
C GLN A 251 11.97 5.23 -7.70
N PHE A 252 13.17 5.38 -7.13
CA PHE A 252 13.40 5.49 -5.68
C PHE A 252 13.49 6.95 -5.19
N THR A 253 13.06 7.92 -6.00
CA THR A 253 13.06 9.36 -5.64
C THR A 253 11.74 9.75 -4.98
N ASP A 254 11.78 10.54 -3.91
CA ASP A 254 10.57 11.12 -3.30
C ASP A 254 10.00 12.25 -4.18
N LEU A 255 8.68 12.24 -4.42
CA LEU A 255 8.01 13.26 -5.22
C LEU A 255 7.26 14.25 -4.33
N VAL A 256 7.61 15.54 -4.41
CA VAL A 256 6.93 16.62 -3.69
C VAL A 256 6.21 17.54 -4.68
N VAL A 257 4.88 17.48 -4.73
CA VAL A 257 4.06 18.27 -5.67
C VAL A 257 3.34 19.40 -4.92
N ASN A 258 3.81 20.63 -5.12
CA ASN A 258 3.22 21.86 -4.57
C ASN A 258 2.59 22.77 -5.65
N ALA A 259 2.75 22.41 -6.93
CA ALA A 259 2.09 23.03 -8.08
C ALA A 259 1.63 21.93 -9.06
N ASN A 260 1.74 22.09 -10.38
CA ASN A 260 1.11 21.18 -11.35
C ASN A 260 2.03 20.07 -11.86
N LEU A 261 1.50 18.84 -11.94
CA LEU A 261 2.08 17.69 -12.64
C LEU A 261 1.08 17.11 -13.64
N ASP A 262 1.40 17.20 -14.92
CA ASP A 262 0.67 16.53 -15.99
C ASP A 262 1.38 15.22 -16.41
N LEU A 263 0.76 14.08 -16.11
CA LEU A 263 1.24 12.76 -16.51
C LEU A 263 1.11 12.52 -18.02
N ASN A 264 0.20 13.23 -18.72
CA ASN A 264 0.09 13.25 -20.17
C ASN A 264 0.26 11.87 -20.86
N GLY A 265 -0.49 10.88 -20.40
CA GLY A 265 -0.53 9.51 -20.93
C GLY A 265 0.63 8.61 -20.52
N THR A 266 1.60 9.11 -19.76
CA THR A 266 2.72 8.32 -19.22
C THR A 266 2.35 7.70 -17.87
N THR A 267 2.90 6.52 -17.58
CA THR A 267 2.83 5.90 -16.24
C THR A 267 4.14 6.16 -15.51
N GLN A 268 4.05 6.50 -14.22
CA GLN A 268 5.19 6.97 -13.43
C GLN A 268 5.38 6.17 -12.14
N ASN A 269 6.63 6.02 -11.71
CA ASN A 269 7.04 5.34 -10.48
C ASN A 269 7.92 6.29 -9.65
N VAL A 270 7.58 6.48 -8.38
CA VAL A 270 8.32 7.29 -7.40
C VAL A 270 8.30 6.61 -6.02
N ASP A 271 9.08 7.08 -5.05
CA ASP A 271 9.05 6.51 -3.70
C ASP A 271 7.93 7.12 -2.84
N ALA A 272 8.18 8.04 -1.91
CA ALA A 272 7.09 8.77 -1.27
C ALA A 272 6.39 9.72 -2.24
N LEU A 273 5.11 10.00 -1.98
CA LEU A 273 4.45 11.20 -2.48
C LEU A 273 4.31 12.19 -1.31
N SER A 274 4.38 13.48 -1.60
CA SER A 274 4.06 14.55 -0.65
C SER A 274 3.62 15.82 -1.38
N GLY A 275 2.94 16.72 -0.67
CA GLY A 275 2.52 17.99 -1.27
C GLY A 275 1.57 18.80 -0.41
N ASN A 276 1.64 20.12 -0.55
CA ASN A 276 0.69 21.05 0.06
C ASN A 276 -0.66 21.09 -0.71
N SER A 277 -1.59 21.93 -0.25
CA SER A 277 -2.94 22.04 -0.85
C SER A 277 -3.02 22.74 -2.20
N ALA A 278 -1.92 23.23 -2.76
CA ALA A 278 -1.82 23.75 -4.12
C ALA A 278 -1.26 22.72 -5.12
N GLY A 279 -0.78 21.56 -4.64
CA GLY A 279 -0.38 20.44 -5.49
C GLY A 279 -1.54 19.91 -6.34
N SER A 280 -1.28 19.70 -7.63
CA SER A 280 -2.26 19.18 -8.59
C SER A 280 -1.59 18.13 -9.48
N ILE A 281 -2.17 16.94 -9.58
CA ILE A 281 -1.67 15.84 -10.42
C ILE A 281 -2.79 15.37 -11.33
N TYR A 282 -2.56 15.34 -12.63
CA TYR A 282 -3.60 15.04 -13.63
C TYR A 282 -3.01 14.40 -14.88
N ASN A 283 -3.87 13.96 -15.81
CA ASN A 283 -3.48 13.34 -17.08
C ASN A 283 -4.25 13.96 -18.25
N ASN A 284 -3.69 15.01 -18.88
CA ASN A 284 -4.33 15.70 -20.01
C ASN A 284 -4.14 15.03 -21.37
N ALA A 285 -3.69 13.78 -21.45
CA ALA A 285 -3.70 13.04 -22.71
C ALA A 285 -5.12 12.85 -23.26
N ASN A 286 -5.23 12.50 -24.55
CA ASN A 286 -6.50 12.16 -25.18
C ASN A 286 -6.68 10.64 -25.21
N GLY A 287 -7.65 10.13 -24.45
CA GLY A 287 -8.01 8.70 -24.37
C GLY A 287 -6.99 7.78 -23.66
N THR A 288 -5.73 8.18 -23.50
CA THR A 288 -4.70 7.37 -22.82
C THR A 288 -4.83 7.49 -21.30
N ALA A 289 -4.97 6.36 -20.61
CA ALA A 289 -4.95 6.29 -19.15
C ALA A 289 -3.50 6.29 -18.61
N ALA A 290 -3.30 6.87 -17.43
CA ALA A 290 -2.01 6.94 -16.73
C ALA A 290 -2.12 6.30 -15.34
N THR A 291 -1.03 5.68 -14.86
CA THR A 291 -0.92 5.23 -13.47
C THR A 291 0.22 5.96 -12.75
N LEU A 292 -0.02 6.39 -11.52
CA LEU A 292 1.04 6.80 -10.59
C LEU A 292 1.28 5.68 -9.57
N THR A 293 2.52 5.18 -9.51
CA THR A 293 2.95 4.13 -8.57
C THR A 293 3.87 4.71 -7.52
N ILE A 294 3.51 4.53 -6.24
CA ILE A 294 4.19 5.12 -5.08
C ILE A 294 4.65 4.04 -4.09
N GLY A 295 5.82 4.24 -3.47
CA GLY A 295 6.44 3.41 -2.45
C GLY A 295 7.42 2.35 -2.96
N ASN A 296 8.15 2.63 -4.05
CA ASN A 296 9.07 1.68 -4.71
C ASN A 296 10.29 1.28 -3.85
N ASP A 297 10.72 2.10 -2.88
CA ASP A 297 11.74 1.80 -1.84
C ASP A 297 11.11 1.71 -0.43
N ASN A 298 9.78 1.57 -0.34
CA ASN A 298 8.95 1.64 0.86
C ASN A 298 8.70 3.04 1.43
N GLY A 299 8.93 4.11 0.68
CA GLY A 299 8.54 5.47 1.05
C GLY A 299 7.04 5.65 1.25
N GLY A 300 6.71 6.69 1.99
CA GLY A 300 5.35 7.13 2.28
C GLY A 300 5.39 8.50 2.95
N GLY A 301 4.62 9.43 2.42
CA GLY A 301 4.63 10.82 2.87
C GLY A 301 3.22 11.34 3.14
N THR A 302 2.98 12.61 2.80
CA THR A 302 1.68 13.25 3.01
C THR A 302 1.32 14.19 1.87
N PHE A 303 0.36 13.77 1.04
CA PHE A 303 -0.21 14.58 -0.02
C PHE A 303 -1.51 15.26 0.42
N SER A 304 -1.53 16.60 0.29
CA SER A 304 -2.69 17.44 0.63
C SER A 304 -3.30 18.14 -0.59
N GLY A 305 -2.75 17.90 -1.79
CA GLY A 305 -3.23 18.42 -3.07
C GLY A 305 -4.32 17.56 -3.71
N VAL A 306 -4.62 17.76 -4.99
CA VAL A 306 -5.65 17.00 -5.72
C VAL A 306 -5.05 16.21 -6.87
N ILE A 307 -5.28 14.89 -6.86
CA ILE A 307 -5.16 14.02 -8.03
C ILE A 307 -6.52 14.00 -8.73
N SER A 308 -6.57 14.35 -10.02
CA SER A 308 -7.75 14.27 -10.90
C SER A 308 -7.45 13.45 -12.16
N ASP A 309 -8.49 13.10 -12.93
CA ASP A 309 -8.29 12.48 -14.24
C ASP A 309 -7.59 13.44 -15.22
N ASN A 310 -8.11 14.66 -15.35
CA ASN A 310 -7.60 15.71 -16.24
C ASN A 310 -8.06 17.11 -15.75
N THR A 311 -7.69 18.18 -16.46
CA THR A 311 -8.13 19.57 -16.19
C THR A 311 -9.29 20.04 -17.08
N ASN A 312 -10.06 19.12 -17.67
CA ASN A 312 -10.96 19.34 -18.81
C ASN A 312 -10.24 19.76 -20.11
N SER A 313 -8.91 19.60 -20.18
CA SER A 313 -8.08 19.89 -21.36
C SER A 313 -7.70 18.64 -22.16
N GLY A 314 -8.13 17.47 -21.70
CA GLY A 314 -7.94 16.17 -22.32
C GLY A 314 -9.03 15.20 -21.86
N THR A 315 -8.86 13.91 -22.17
CA THR A 315 -9.83 12.84 -21.84
C THR A 315 -9.19 11.61 -21.17
N GLY A 316 -7.90 11.71 -20.82
CA GLY A 316 -7.20 10.72 -20.04
C GLY A 316 -7.80 10.56 -18.64
N THR A 317 -7.61 9.36 -18.09
CA THR A 317 -7.95 9.00 -16.71
C THR A 317 -6.69 8.65 -15.93
N LEU A 318 -6.77 8.68 -14.60
CA LEU A 318 -5.63 8.46 -13.72
C LEU A 318 -5.97 7.38 -12.67
N ALA A 319 -5.05 6.42 -12.49
CA ALA A 319 -5.11 5.38 -11.47
C ALA A 319 -3.93 5.51 -10.47
N LEU A 320 -4.14 5.12 -9.21
CA LEU A 320 -3.13 5.19 -8.16
C LEU A 320 -2.77 3.80 -7.65
N THR A 321 -1.48 3.47 -7.59
CA THR A 321 -0.99 2.22 -7.00
C THR A 321 -0.04 2.50 -5.85
N LYS A 322 -0.41 2.11 -4.63
CA LYS A 322 0.49 2.12 -3.46
C LYS A 322 1.08 0.72 -3.27
N ILE A 323 2.40 0.66 -3.29
CA ILE A 323 3.24 -0.47 -2.87
C ILE A 323 4.12 -0.03 -1.69
N GLY A 324 4.87 -0.96 -1.11
CA GLY A 324 5.85 -0.64 -0.07
C GLY A 324 5.24 -0.35 1.31
N THR A 325 6.00 -0.66 2.35
CA THR A 325 5.46 -0.84 3.72
C THR A 325 5.12 0.44 4.50
N ALA A 326 5.75 1.59 4.23
CA ALA A 326 5.36 2.83 4.90
C ALA A 326 3.97 3.33 4.44
N THR A 327 3.35 4.15 5.28
CA THR A 327 2.02 4.70 5.03
C THR A 327 2.10 5.96 4.18
N GLU A 328 1.48 5.93 2.99
CA GLU A 328 1.15 7.17 2.29
C GLU A 328 -0.11 7.79 2.92
N THR A 329 -0.15 9.13 3.05
CA THR A 329 -1.24 9.83 3.74
C THR A 329 -1.90 10.86 2.83
N ILE A 330 -3.16 10.64 2.47
CA ILE A 330 -3.95 11.56 1.63
C ILE A 330 -4.89 12.38 2.53
N ASN A 331 -4.67 13.70 2.56
CA ASN A 331 -5.40 14.65 3.43
C ASN A 331 -6.52 15.43 2.71
N SER A 332 -6.81 15.10 1.45
CA SER A 332 -7.59 15.91 0.51
C SER A 332 -8.46 15.05 -0.42
N THR A 333 -9.46 15.67 -1.07
CA THR A 333 -10.42 14.93 -1.92
C THR A 333 -9.85 14.76 -3.32
N GLN A 334 -9.56 13.51 -3.66
CA GLN A 334 -9.13 13.07 -4.99
C GLN A 334 -10.36 12.81 -5.86
N THR A 335 -10.26 13.14 -7.15
CA THR A 335 -11.40 13.15 -8.09
C THR A 335 -11.21 12.24 -9.31
N TYR A 336 -10.04 11.61 -9.45
CA TYR A 336 -9.80 10.61 -10.51
C TYR A 336 -10.75 9.41 -10.42
N SER A 337 -11.08 8.84 -11.58
CA SER A 337 -12.03 7.73 -11.74
C SER A 337 -11.37 6.37 -11.94
N GLY A 338 -10.06 6.33 -12.24
CA GLY A 338 -9.28 5.10 -12.27
C GLY A 338 -9.22 4.42 -10.90
N ALA A 339 -8.90 3.12 -10.88
CA ALA A 339 -8.86 2.34 -9.66
C ALA A 339 -7.74 2.78 -8.70
N THR A 340 -7.98 2.64 -7.39
CA THR A 340 -6.93 2.75 -6.37
C THR A 340 -6.53 1.35 -5.95
N THR A 341 -5.27 0.97 -6.17
CA THR A 341 -4.75 -0.34 -5.77
C THR A 341 -3.76 -0.17 -4.62
N ILE A 342 -4.00 -0.86 -3.51
CA ILE A 342 -3.10 -0.88 -2.35
C ILE A 342 -2.57 -2.31 -2.22
N ASN A 343 -1.28 -2.49 -2.52
CA ASN A 343 -0.61 -3.77 -2.54
C ASN A 343 0.36 -3.91 -1.36
N VAL A 344 0.78 -5.14 -1.08
CA VAL A 344 1.95 -5.45 -0.24
C VAL A 344 3.21 -4.74 -0.75
N GLY A 345 4.17 -4.50 0.16
CA GLY A 345 5.56 -4.29 -0.25
C GLY A 345 6.13 -5.61 -0.75
N TYR A 346 6.44 -5.71 -2.04
CA TYR A 346 7.16 -6.85 -2.60
C TYR A 346 8.08 -6.44 -3.77
N ILE A 347 9.15 -5.75 -3.43
CA ILE A 347 10.40 -5.72 -4.22
C ILE A 347 11.53 -6.04 -3.24
N GLY A 348 12.47 -6.91 -3.62
CA GLY A 348 13.75 -7.04 -2.90
C GLY A 348 13.70 -7.56 -1.45
N ASN A 349 12.94 -8.63 -1.16
CA ASN A 349 13.02 -9.40 0.10
C ASN A 349 12.53 -8.66 1.38
N ILE A 350 11.68 -7.64 1.24
CA ILE A 350 11.00 -6.97 2.37
C ILE A 350 9.58 -7.52 2.50
N SER A 351 9.24 -8.08 3.67
CA SER A 351 7.91 -8.65 3.94
C SER A 351 7.04 -7.70 4.77
N GLY A 352 6.00 -7.11 4.19
CA GLY A 352 5.02 -6.34 4.94
C GLY A 352 3.81 -5.87 4.13
N ALA A 353 2.70 -5.65 4.84
CA ALA A 353 1.52 -4.99 4.29
C ALA A 353 1.87 -3.55 3.90
N GLY A 354 1.59 -3.15 2.66
CA GLY A 354 1.63 -1.74 2.28
C GLY A 354 0.49 -0.97 2.93
N SER A 355 0.59 0.36 2.99
CA SER A 355 -0.38 1.17 3.72
C SER A 355 -0.75 2.47 2.99
N LEU A 356 -2.06 2.72 2.85
CA LEU A 356 -2.63 4.00 2.43
C LEU A 356 -3.60 4.49 3.52
N SER A 357 -3.41 5.72 3.97
CA SER A 357 -4.22 6.38 4.99
C SER A 357 -5.01 7.54 4.42
N LEU A 358 -6.32 7.54 4.63
CA LEU A 358 -7.19 8.70 4.50
C LEU A 358 -7.37 9.33 5.88
N SER A 359 -6.44 10.22 6.26
CA SER A 359 -6.59 11.04 7.46
C SER A 359 -7.49 12.25 7.19
N ASN A 360 -8.07 12.78 8.28
CA ASN A 360 -8.99 13.91 8.29
C ASN A 360 -10.32 13.65 7.52
N ASN A 361 -11.17 14.67 7.35
CA ASN A 361 -12.46 14.54 6.65
C ASN A 361 -12.39 14.81 5.13
N THR A 362 -11.38 15.53 4.67
CA THR A 362 -11.17 15.85 3.26
C THR A 362 -10.46 14.74 2.50
N GLY A 363 -9.63 13.90 3.15
CA GLY A 363 -9.00 12.70 2.56
C GLY A 363 -10.00 11.70 1.98
N ARG A 364 -10.21 11.72 0.65
CA ARG A 364 -11.29 10.95 -0.02
C ARG A 364 -10.86 10.51 -1.42
N LEU A 365 -11.25 9.31 -1.84
CA LEU A 365 -10.99 8.70 -3.15
C LEU A 365 -12.31 8.58 -3.93
N LEU A 366 -13.04 9.69 -4.04
CA LEU A 366 -14.51 9.68 -4.12
C LEU A 366 -15.08 8.90 -5.32
N ASN A 367 -14.43 8.99 -6.47
CA ASN A 367 -14.88 8.37 -7.73
C ASN A 367 -14.23 7.01 -7.99
N SER A 368 -13.24 6.62 -7.18
CA SER A 368 -12.38 5.46 -7.39
C SER A 368 -12.90 4.20 -6.69
N ASP A 369 -12.81 3.06 -7.38
CA ASP A 369 -12.96 1.74 -6.76
C ASP A 369 -11.63 1.35 -6.10
N VAL A 370 -11.64 1.10 -4.78
CA VAL A 370 -10.45 0.78 -4.00
C VAL A 370 -10.30 -0.73 -3.87
N THR A 371 -9.12 -1.26 -4.23
CA THR A 371 -8.76 -2.68 -4.06
C THR A 371 -7.53 -2.81 -3.16
N VAL A 372 -7.62 -3.66 -2.15
CA VAL A 372 -6.59 -3.87 -1.13
C VAL A 372 -6.12 -5.32 -1.18
N ASN A 373 -4.84 -5.57 -1.46
CA ASN A 373 -4.24 -6.89 -1.68
C ASN A 373 -3.13 -7.16 -0.66
N GLY A 374 -3.40 -8.00 0.36
CA GLY A 374 -2.49 -8.29 1.47
C GLY A 374 -2.07 -7.08 2.31
N ALA A 375 -2.73 -5.94 2.10
CA ALA A 375 -2.29 -4.62 2.54
C ALA A 375 -3.25 -3.99 3.58
N THR A 376 -2.90 -2.81 4.07
CA THR A 376 -3.73 -2.02 4.99
C THR A 376 -4.32 -0.79 4.30
N PHE A 377 -5.63 -0.65 4.36
CA PHE A 377 -6.32 0.62 4.13
C PHE A 377 -6.74 1.21 5.48
N ALA A 378 -6.37 2.46 5.74
CA ALA A 378 -6.68 3.15 6.99
C ALA A 378 -7.54 4.39 6.72
N VAL A 379 -8.54 4.61 7.56
CA VAL A 379 -9.38 5.83 7.56
C VAL A 379 -9.38 6.41 8.97
N THR A 380 -9.11 7.72 9.08
CA THR A 380 -9.13 8.45 10.36
C THR A 380 -9.96 9.73 10.21
N SER A 381 -11.26 9.63 10.50
CA SER A 381 -12.18 10.77 10.59
C SER A 381 -11.71 11.79 11.63
N ASN A 382 -11.89 13.10 11.40
CA ASN A 382 -11.56 14.13 12.39
C ASN A 382 -12.67 15.15 12.71
N ALA A 383 -13.89 14.99 12.23
CA ALA A 383 -15.09 15.66 12.78
C ALA A 383 -16.33 14.73 12.81
N ALA A 384 -17.50 15.32 13.03
CA ALA A 384 -18.80 14.65 13.04
C ALA A 384 -19.43 14.54 11.63
N GLY A 385 -20.24 13.50 11.41
CA GLY A 385 -21.10 13.37 10.23
C GLY A 385 -20.71 12.22 9.30
N THR A 386 -21.34 12.21 8.12
CA THR A 386 -21.18 11.15 7.11
C THR A 386 -20.16 11.53 6.04
N ILE A 387 -19.17 10.67 5.80
CA ILE A 387 -18.06 10.92 4.86
C ILE A 387 -17.93 9.74 3.91
N THR A 388 -18.28 9.94 2.64
CA THR A 388 -18.06 8.93 1.59
C THR A 388 -16.59 8.95 1.15
N ARG A 389 -15.88 7.86 1.44
CA ARG A 389 -14.43 7.71 1.23
C ARG A 389 -14.05 7.15 -0.13
N ALA A 390 -14.87 6.28 -0.71
CA ALA A 390 -14.63 5.65 -2.01
C ALA A 390 -15.94 5.24 -2.70
N LYS A 391 -15.86 4.92 -3.98
CA LYS A 391 -16.98 4.38 -4.76
C LYS A 391 -17.33 2.96 -4.32
N SER A 392 -16.34 2.08 -4.25
CA SER A 392 -16.44 0.69 -3.76
C SER A 392 -15.17 0.30 -3.00
N LEU A 393 -15.22 -0.73 -2.16
CA LEU A 393 -14.03 -1.27 -1.46
C LEU A 393 -13.96 -2.79 -1.59
N THR A 394 -12.87 -3.30 -2.15
CA THR A 394 -12.56 -4.73 -2.29
C THR A 394 -11.37 -5.10 -1.39
N LEU A 395 -11.55 -6.10 -0.54
CA LEU A 395 -10.53 -6.62 0.38
C LEU A 395 -10.11 -8.04 -0.02
N ASN A 396 -8.81 -8.23 -0.22
CA ASN A 396 -8.17 -9.49 -0.61
C ASN A 396 -7.02 -9.81 0.37
N ASP A 397 -7.24 -10.75 1.30
CA ASP A 397 -6.38 -11.01 2.48
C ASP A 397 -5.95 -9.74 3.25
N ALA A 398 -6.83 -8.73 3.28
CA ALA A 398 -6.48 -7.34 3.58
C ALA A 398 -7.01 -6.82 4.92
N THR A 399 -6.38 -5.78 5.45
CA THR A 399 -6.82 -5.08 6.66
C THR A 399 -7.47 -3.74 6.31
N PHE A 400 -8.66 -3.48 6.87
CA PHE A 400 -9.32 -2.18 6.81
C PHE A 400 -9.51 -1.64 8.23
N ASN A 401 -8.87 -0.53 8.56
CA ASN A 401 -8.89 0.08 9.88
C ASN A 401 -9.63 1.42 9.85
N ILE A 402 -10.62 1.59 10.73
CA ILE A 402 -11.43 2.80 10.84
C ILE A 402 -11.26 3.39 12.25
N THR A 403 -10.65 4.57 12.35
CA THR A 403 -10.31 5.20 13.63
C THR A 403 -11.15 6.45 13.87
N GLY A 404 -11.83 6.50 15.02
CA GLY A 404 -12.69 7.61 15.41
C GLY A 404 -11.94 8.73 16.13
N ASN A 405 -12.50 9.95 16.06
CA ASN A 405 -11.97 11.13 16.75
C ASN A 405 -12.72 11.46 18.04
N SER A 406 -12.16 12.39 18.81
CA SER A 406 -12.76 12.93 20.04
C SER A 406 -13.75 14.06 19.79
N ALA A 407 -13.76 14.69 18.60
CA ALA A 407 -14.63 15.82 18.32
C ALA A 407 -16.10 15.37 18.17
N GLY A 408 -16.36 14.36 17.32
CA GLY A 408 -17.70 13.95 16.94
C GLY A 408 -17.84 12.48 16.56
N ASN A 409 -19.09 12.05 16.45
CA ASN A 409 -19.46 10.72 15.97
C ASN A 409 -19.25 10.65 14.46
N ALA A 410 -18.48 9.66 14.00
CA ALA A 410 -18.07 9.51 12.62
C ALA A 410 -18.85 8.39 11.91
N VAL A 411 -19.38 8.68 10.72
CA VAL A 411 -20.02 7.70 9.84
C VAL A 411 -19.24 7.66 8.54
N GLU A 412 -18.39 6.65 8.37
CA GLU A 412 -17.62 6.44 7.15
C GLU A 412 -18.44 5.65 6.14
N SER A 413 -18.33 5.93 4.85
CA SER A 413 -19.07 5.16 3.85
C SER A 413 -18.35 4.91 2.53
N VAL A 414 -18.78 3.85 1.84
CA VAL A 414 -18.57 3.68 0.39
C VAL A 414 -19.92 3.68 -0.32
N THR A 415 -19.95 4.17 -1.57
CA THR A 415 -21.20 4.33 -2.33
C THR A 415 -21.85 2.97 -2.66
N ASN A 416 -21.04 1.98 -3.02
CA ASN A 416 -21.46 0.67 -3.49
C ASN A 416 -21.16 -0.42 -2.44
N ALA A 417 -20.61 -1.56 -2.85
CA ALA A 417 -20.36 -2.71 -2.00
C ALA A 417 -19.05 -2.60 -1.18
N LEU A 418 -19.07 -3.20 0.01
CA LEU A 418 -17.88 -3.83 0.58
C LEU A 418 -17.78 -5.25 0.01
N THR A 419 -16.70 -5.56 -0.68
CA THR A 419 -16.47 -6.84 -1.36
C THR A 419 -15.30 -7.59 -0.74
N LEU A 420 -15.48 -8.88 -0.46
CA LEU A 420 -14.39 -9.79 -0.10
C LEU A 420 -14.00 -10.59 -1.34
N GLY A 421 -12.90 -10.25 -2.00
CA GLY A 421 -12.49 -10.90 -3.25
C GLY A 421 -11.66 -12.17 -3.03
N GLY A 422 -11.01 -12.31 -1.88
CA GLY A 422 -10.27 -13.52 -1.48
C GLY A 422 -9.63 -13.40 -0.09
N GLY A 423 -9.15 -14.52 0.45
CA GLY A 423 -8.36 -14.55 1.68
C GLY A 423 -9.17 -14.23 2.94
N ARG A 424 -8.47 -14.01 4.05
CA ARG A 424 -9.10 -13.71 5.36
C ARG A 424 -8.86 -12.26 5.74
N SER A 425 -9.74 -11.41 5.23
CA SER A 425 -9.69 -9.97 5.50
C SER A 425 -10.07 -9.64 6.95
N THR A 426 -9.61 -8.51 7.46
CA THR A 426 -9.90 -8.02 8.83
C THR A 426 -10.40 -6.59 8.79
N VAL A 427 -11.55 -6.31 9.40
CA VAL A 427 -12.09 -4.96 9.58
C VAL A 427 -12.03 -4.58 11.06
N THR A 428 -11.28 -3.53 11.39
CA THR A 428 -11.11 -3.03 12.76
C THR A 428 -11.81 -1.68 12.91
N LEU A 429 -12.83 -1.60 13.76
CA LEU A 429 -13.44 -0.35 14.20
C LEU A 429 -12.79 0.07 15.51
N ALA A 430 -12.03 1.17 15.50
CA ALA A 430 -11.39 1.76 16.66
C ALA A 430 -12.10 3.07 17.06
N PRO A 431 -13.26 3.00 17.74
CA PRO A 431 -13.95 4.19 18.21
C PRO A 431 -13.14 4.91 19.29
N ASN A 432 -13.36 6.22 19.40
CA ASN A 432 -12.75 7.03 20.45
C ASN A 432 -13.44 6.76 21.80
N SER A 433 -12.72 6.90 22.92
CA SER A 433 -13.32 6.74 24.25
C SER A 433 -14.51 7.67 24.52
N ALA A 434 -14.63 8.79 23.79
CA ALA A 434 -15.71 9.77 23.92
C ALA A 434 -16.74 9.78 22.77
N ARG A 435 -16.62 8.95 21.72
CA ARG A 435 -17.47 9.00 20.50
C ARG A 435 -17.69 7.61 19.88
N ASN A 436 -18.68 7.45 19.01
CA ASN A 436 -18.87 6.22 18.23
C ASN A 436 -18.15 6.29 16.85
N VAL A 437 -18.04 5.14 16.19
CA VAL A 437 -17.62 5.00 14.78
C VAL A 437 -18.61 4.09 14.08
N GLN A 438 -19.02 4.47 12.88
CA GLN A 438 -19.88 3.66 12.03
C GLN A 438 -19.26 3.52 10.64
N PHE A 439 -19.51 2.39 9.98
CA PHE A 439 -19.21 2.20 8.56
C PHE A 439 -20.47 1.76 7.81
N THR A 440 -20.71 2.35 6.64
CA THR A 440 -21.88 2.03 5.81
C THR A 440 -21.51 1.74 4.36
N ALA A 441 -22.23 0.81 3.74
CA ALA A 441 -22.11 0.47 2.33
C ALA A 441 -23.49 0.11 1.77
N ALA A 442 -23.67 0.08 0.45
CA ALA A 442 -24.91 -0.37 -0.16
C ALA A 442 -25.17 -1.86 0.09
N SER A 443 -24.13 -2.69 0.09
CA SER A 443 -24.21 -4.15 0.27
C SER A 443 -22.88 -4.75 0.74
N LEU A 444 -22.94 -6.03 1.12
CA LEU A 444 -21.79 -6.88 1.44
C LEU A 444 -21.71 -8.02 0.42
N ALA A 445 -20.59 -8.12 -0.30
CA ALA A 445 -20.35 -9.12 -1.35
C ALA A 445 -19.18 -10.05 -0.99
N ARG A 446 -19.23 -11.30 -1.48
CA ARG A 446 -18.23 -12.35 -1.24
C ARG A 446 -17.93 -13.15 -2.51
N SER A 447 -16.65 -13.25 -2.85
CA SER A 447 -16.11 -14.31 -3.71
C SER A 447 -15.98 -15.62 -2.94
N PRO A 448 -16.20 -16.80 -3.57
CA PRO A 448 -16.08 -18.09 -2.91
C PRO A 448 -14.75 -18.26 -2.15
N GLY A 449 -14.81 -18.83 -0.95
CA GLY A 449 -13.65 -19.04 -0.09
C GLY A 449 -13.18 -17.84 0.75
N ALA A 450 -13.54 -16.60 0.42
CA ALA A 450 -13.13 -15.44 1.23
C ALA A 450 -13.77 -15.47 2.64
N THR A 451 -13.08 -14.96 3.66
CA THR A 451 -13.59 -14.86 5.04
C THR A 451 -13.27 -13.50 5.66
N ILE A 452 -13.97 -13.15 6.75
CA ILE A 452 -13.76 -11.88 7.45
C ILE A 452 -13.79 -12.00 8.98
N LEU A 453 -12.82 -11.36 9.62
CA LEU A 453 -12.85 -10.99 11.04
C LEU A 453 -13.32 -9.54 11.17
N VAL A 454 -14.45 -9.27 11.83
CA VAL A 454 -14.88 -7.90 12.17
C VAL A 454 -14.77 -7.68 13.66
N ARG A 455 -14.05 -6.63 14.08
CA ARG A 455 -13.71 -6.42 15.48
C ARG A 455 -13.71 -4.94 15.87
N GLY A 456 -14.05 -4.65 17.11
CA GLY A 456 -13.98 -3.29 17.65
C GLY A 456 -14.61 -3.15 19.03
N THR A 457 -14.29 -2.07 19.74
CA THR A 457 -14.89 -1.81 21.06
C THR A 457 -16.41 -1.71 20.95
N SER A 458 -17.11 -2.52 21.76
CA SER A 458 -18.58 -2.58 21.79
C SER A 458 -19.22 -2.87 20.42
N PHE A 459 -18.51 -3.59 19.54
CA PHE A 459 -18.92 -3.82 18.16
C PHE A 459 -20.30 -4.50 18.05
N GLY A 460 -21.25 -3.80 17.41
CA GLY A 460 -22.61 -4.29 17.17
C GLY A 460 -23.48 -4.45 18.44
N VAL A 461 -23.03 -3.91 19.58
CA VAL A 461 -23.75 -4.00 20.87
C VAL A 461 -24.80 -2.90 21.03
N ASN A 462 -24.58 -1.75 20.40
CA ASN A 462 -25.50 -0.60 20.43
C ASN A 462 -26.28 -0.51 19.12
N SER A 463 -27.48 0.08 19.18
CA SER A 463 -28.22 0.41 17.95
C SER A 463 -27.45 1.42 17.08
N ILE A 464 -27.62 1.32 15.77
CA ILE A 464 -27.08 2.23 14.74
C ILE A 464 -27.43 3.69 15.05
N ALA A 465 -28.63 3.96 15.57
CA ALA A 465 -29.05 5.32 15.93
C ALA A 465 -28.40 5.83 17.23
N SER A 466 -27.70 4.97 17.99
CA SER A 466 -27.16 5.34 19.30
C SER A 466 -25.85 6.10 19.20
N THR A 467 -25.77 7.18 19.98
CA THR A 467 -24.57 8.00 20.15
C THR A 467 -23.65 7.51 21.27
N THR A 468 -23.87 6.29 21.81
CA THR A 468 -23.05 5.66 22.86
C THR A 468 -21.56 5.78 22.57
N ILE A 469 -20.80 6.37 23.49
CA ILE A 469 -19.35 6.54 23.37
C ILE A 469 -18.64 5.17 23.28
N ASN A 470 -17.49 5.12 22.58
CA ASN A 470 -16.64 3.92 22.50
C ASN A 470 -17.37 2.69 21.92
N ALA A 471 -18.14 2.90 20.85
CA ALA A 471 -18.92 1.88 20.16
C ALA A 471 -18.68 1.87 18.64
N GLY A 472 -18.70 0.68 18.04
CA GLY A 472 -18.56 0.45 16.59
C GLY A 472 -19.78 -0.24 15.97
N ASN A 473 -20.23 0.21 14.80
CA ASN A 473 -21.28 -0.45 14.01
C ASN A 473 -20.89 -0.54 12.52
N ILE A 474 -21.29 -1.63 11.84
CA ILE A 474 -21.28 -1.71 10.37
C ILE A 474 -22.73 -1.90 9.89
N THR A 475 -23.13 -1.18 8.84
CA THR A 475 -24.49 -1.28 8.26
C THR A 475 -24.46 -1.41 6.75
N PHE A 476 -25.52 -2.01 6.21
CA PHE A 476 -25.72 -2.20 4.77
C PHE A 476 -27.14 -1.77 4.37
N THR A 477 -27.27 -0.99 3.30
CA THR A 477 -28.57 -0.58 2.76
C THR A 477 -29.39 -1.80 2.30
N THR A 478 -28.74 -2.76 1.67
CA THR A 478 -29.26 -4.10 1.42
C THR A 478 -28.67 -5.06 2.45
N ALA A 479 -29.51 -5.66 3.28
CA ALA A 479 -29.07 -6.61 4.30
C ALA A 479 -28.31 -7.81 3.68
N PRO A 480 -27.19 -8.27 4.27
CA PRO A 480 -26.50 -9.47 3.83
C PRO A 480 -27.38 -10.72 3.93
N THR A 481 -27.22 -11.66 3.00
CA THR A 481 -27.88 -12.97 3.08
C THR A 481 -27.38 -13.76 4.29
N LEU A 482 -28.32 -14.21 5.12
CA LEU A 482 -28.04 -15.04 6.30
C LEU A 482 -28.35 -16.52 6.01
N SER A 483 -27.67 -17.43 6.70
CA SER A 483 -27.96 -18.86 6.73
C SER A 483 -28.55 -19.25 8.08
N GLY A 484 -29.71 -19.90 8.07
CA GLY A 484 -30.64 -20.00 9.19
C GLY A 484 -31.83 -19.04 9.03
N SER A 485 -32.94 -19.30 9.74
CA SER A 485 -34.25 -18.65 9.49
C SER A 485 -34.97 -18.14 10.74
N GLY A 486 -34.37 -18.26 11.92
CA GLY A 486 -34.95 -17.80 13.18
C GLY A 486 -34.89 -16.28 13.38
N SER A 487 -35.76 -15.79 14.27
CA SER A 487 -35.76 -14.40 14.71
C SER A 487 -34.53 -14.07 15.55
N VAL A 488 -34.15 -12.79 15.54
CA VAL A 488 -33.16 -12.19 16.46
C VAL A 488 -33.47 -12.57 17.91
N GLY A 489 -32.42 -12.91 18.68
CA GLY A 489 -32.53 -13.35 20.07
C GLY A 489 -32.85 -14.82 20.27
N THR A 490 -33.14 -15.59 19.21
CA THR A 490 -33.41 -17.04 19.29
C THR A 490 -32.20 -17.88 18.87
N PRO A 491 -32.04 -19.13 19.37
CA PRO A 491 -30.95 -20.01 18.94
C PRO A 491 -30.94 -20.41 17.47
N THR A 492 -32.03 -20.17 16.72
CA THR A 492 -32.14 -20.47 15.28
C THR A 492 -31.88 -19.26 14.38
N VAL A 493 -31.47 -18.11 14.96
CA VAL A 493 -31.18 -16.88 14.22
C VAL A 493 -30.15 -17.10 13.10
N GLY A 494 -30.39 -16.49 11.94
CA GLY A 494 -29.50 -16.60 10.79
C GLY A 494 -28.12 -15.98 11.05
N ILE A 495 -27.06 -16.58 10.48
CA ILE A 495 -25.68 -16.09 10.59
C ILE A 495 -25.06 -15.82 9.21
N ILE A 496 -23.93 -15.11 9.19
CA ILE A 496 -23.03 -15.02 8.04
C ILE A 496 -21.89 -16.04 8.27
N PRO A 497 -21.87 -17.22 7.62
CA PRO A 497 -21.06 -18.37 8.10
C PRO A 497 -19.55 -18.22 7.94
N TRP A 498 -19.13 -17.30 7.07
CA TRP A 498 -17.76 -16.93 6.77
C TRP A 498 -17.30 -15.66 7.50
N ALA A 499 -18.16 -15.09 8.34
CA ALA A 499 -17.89 -13.88 9.11
C ALA A 499 -18.00 -14.15 10.61
N TYR A 500 -16.94 -13.79 11.32
CA TYR A 500 -16.83 -13.94 12.77
C TYR A 500 -16.26 -12.64 13.35
N GLY A 501 -16.42 -12.43 14.65
CA GLY A 501 -16.04 -11.14 15.24
C GLY A 501 -15.74 -11.12 16.71
N ASP A 502 -15.25 -9.97 17.15
CA ASP A 502 -14.69 -9.74 18.48
C ASP A 502 -15.10 -8.35 19.03
N ASN A 503 -15.07 -8.18 20.35
CA ASN A 503 -15.41 -6.93 21.04
C ASN A 503 -14.15 -6.11 21.43
N SER A 504 -12.97 -6.49 20.92
CA SER A 504 -11.69 -5.81 21.11
C SER A 504 -11.06 -5.43 19.77
N ASN A 505 -10.45 -4.24 19.70
CA ASN A 505 -9.72 -3.76 18.51
C ASN A 505 -8.51 -4.65 18.14
N SER A 506 -7.92 -5.33 19.14
CA SER A 506 -6.84 -6.33 18.95
C SER A 506 -7.34 -7.76 18.94
N GLY A 507 -8.66 -7.95 19.00
CA GLY A 507 -9.33 -9.24 19.10
C GLY A 507 -9.06 -10.20 17.95
N THR A 508 -9.33 -11.49 18.20
CA THR A 508 -9.06 -12.60 17.27
C THR A 508 -10.31 -13.40 16.89
N GLY A 509 -11.46 -13.09 17.51
CA GLY A 509 -12.75 -13.72 17.25
C GLY A 509 -13.33 -14.43 18.48
N THR A 510 -14.62 -14.18 18.78
CA THR A 510 -15.34 -14.81 19.90
C THR A 510 -16.65 -15.48 19.48
N ASP A 511 -17.27 -15.05 18.38
CA ASP A 511 -18.62 -15.42 17.93
C ASP A 511 -18.77 -15.31 16.41
N PHE A 512 -19.71 -16.06 15.83
CA PHE A 512 -20.24 -15.78 14.48
C PHE A 512 -20.95 -14.43 14.43
N LEU A 513 -21.02 -13.85 13.22
CA LEU A 513 -21.80 -12.64 12.97
C LEU A 513 -23.20 -12.93 12.45
N THR A 514 -24.13 -12.05 12.79
CA THR A 514 -25.49 -11.94 12.25
C THR A 514 -25.74 -10.49 11.82
N TYR A 515 -26.87 -10.24 11.16
CA TYR A 515 -27.30 -8.90 10.77
C TYR A 515 -28.73 -8.62 11.22
N ASP A 516 -28.96 -7.48 11.87
CA ASP A 516 -30.31 -6.98 12.16
C ASP A 516 -30.43 -5.47 11.86
N SER A 517 -31.67 -5.02 11.66
CA SER A 517 -31.96 -3.62 11.28
C SER A 517 -31.78 -2.59 12.41
N THR A 518 -31.58 -3.03 13.65
CA THR A 518 -31.42 -2.15 14.82
C THR A 518 -29.94 -1.88 15.10
N ASN A 519 -29.09 -2.89 15.01
CA ASN A 519 -27.68 -2.88 15.39
C ASN A 519 -26.72 -2.97 14.18
N GLY A 520 -27.23 -3.41 13.02
CA GLY A 520 -26.44 -3.70 11.83
C GLY A 520 -25.78 -5.07 11.92
N LEU A 521 -24.54 -5.16 11.41
CA LEU A 521 -23.70 -6.34 11.56
C LEU A 521 -23.20 -6.42 13.01
N ARG A 522 -23.46 -7.55 13.68
CA ARG A 522 -23.07 -7.78 15.07
C ARG A 522 -22.73 -9.23 15.36
N ARG A 523 -22.11 -9.48 16.51
CA ARG A 523 -21.91 -10.84 17.04
C ARG A 523 -23.23 -11.46 17.52
N LEU A 524 -23.32 -12.79 17.48
CA LEU A 524 -24.32 -13.53 18.24
C LEU A 524 -24.16 -13.32 19.76
N THR A 525 -25.29 -13.37 20.46
CA THR A 525 -25.38 -13.27 21.92
C THR A 525 -25.55 -14.64 22.58
N SER A 526 -25.35 -14.72 23.90
CA SER A 526 -25.41 -16.01 24.64
C SER A 526 -26.77 -16.72 24.58
N SER A 527 -27.87 -16.01 24.31
CA SER A 527 -29.21 -16.59 24.11
C SER A 527 -29.47 -17.04 22.67
N GLU A 528 -28.62 -16.64 21.72
CA GLU A 528 -28.67 -17.04 20.31
C GLU A 528 -27.83 -18.29 20.02
N TYR A 529 -27.34 -18.97 21.07
CA TYR A 529 -26.69 -20.27 21.01
C TYR A 529 -27.37 -21.27 21.95
N VAL A 530 -27.43 -22.54 21.56
CA VAL A 530 -27.59 -23.66 22.51
C VAL A 530 -26.23 -24.11 23.04
N THR A 531 -26.15 -24.46 24.34
CA THR A 531 -24.94 -25.03 24.96
C THR A 531 -24.90 -26.56 24.92
N THR A 532 -25.97 -27.21 24.45
CA THR A 532 -26.08 -28.66 24.26
C THR A 532 -27.18 -28.95 23.24
N PHE A 533 -27.15 -30.14 22.64
CA PHE A 533 -28.19 -30.64 21.72
C PHE A 533 -28.31 -32.16 21.83
N ALA A 534 -29.47 -32.70 21.45
CA ALA A 534 -29.74 -34.13 21.49
C ALA A 534 -29.21 -34.86 20.25
N ASN A 535 -28.88 -36.14 20.42
CA ASN A 535 -28.72 -37.07 19.30
C ASN A 535 -30.02 -37.12 18.47
N GLY A 536 -29.92 -36.92 17.15
CA GLY A 536 -31.08 -36.85 16.26
C GLY A 536 -31.77 -35.48 16.22
N ASN A 537 -31.16 -34.41 16.77
CA ASN A 537 -31.70 -33.06 16.64
C ASN A 537 -31.81 -32.64 15.17
N SER A 538 -32.99 -32.19 14.75
CA SER A 538 -33.26 -31.65 13.41
C SER A 538 -33.47 -30.14 13.38
N SER A 539 -33.51 -29.48 14.55
CA SER A 539 -33.67 -28.03 14.63
C SER A 539 -32.36 -27.32 14.27
N LEU A 540 -32.41 -26.42 13.27
CA LEU A 540 -31.24 -25.66 12.81
C LEU A 540 -30.87 -24.55 13.80
N VAL A 541 -30.30 -24.96 14.94
CA VAL A 541 -29.78 -24.08 15.99
C VAL A 541 -28.29 -23.79 15.78
N ASN A 542 -27.85 -22.61 16.20
CA ASN A 542 -26.45 -22.30 16.42
C ASN A 542 -26.04 -22.93 17.76
N ALA A 543 -24.98 -23.74 17.78
CA ALA A 543 -24.47 -24.37 19.00
C ALA A 543 -23.16 -23.72 19.46
N LYS A 544 -23.00 -23.46 20.76
CA LYS A 544 -21.73 -23.02 21.38
C LYS A 544 -21.38 -23.95 22.54
N ILE A 545 -20.53 -24.92 22.25
CA ILE A 545 -20.24 -26.08 23.10
C ILE A 545 -18.91 -25.87 23.84
N THR A 546 -18.90 -26.10 25.15
CA THR A 546 -17.72 -25.93 26.03
C THR A 546 -17.48 -27.17 26.91
N ASN A 547 -17.85 -28.33 26.38
CA ASN A 547 -17.86 -29.63 27.03
C ASN A 547 -17.87 -30.75 25.97
N VAL A 548 -17.76 -32.01 26.40
CA VAL A 548 -18.02 -33.15 25.53
C VAL A 548 -19.53 -33.33 25.34
N ILE A 549 -19.98 -33.33 24.09
CA ILE A 549 -21.24 -33.93 23.63
C ILE A 549 -20.87 -35.31 23.09
N GLY A 550 -21.59 -36.36 23.49
CA GLY A 550 -21.30 -37.74 23.10
C GLY A 550 -22.51 -38.48 22.55
N ALA A 551 -22.26 -39.63 21.92
CA ALA A 551 -23.27 -40.52 21.34
C ALA A 551 -24.17 -39.87 20.27
N ILE A 552 -23.62 -38.97 19.45
CA ILE A 552 -24.26 -38.47 18.21
C ILE A 552 -24.21 -39.58 17.15
N ASN A 553 -25.12 -40.54 17.26
CA ASN A 553 -25.15 -41.79 16.50
C ASN A 553 -26.26 -41.81 15.42
N GLY A 554 -27.22 -40.89 15.50
CA GLY A 554 -28.23 -40.63 14.48
C GLY A 554 -27.94 -39.33 13.72
N ALA A 555 -28.53 -39.17 12.53
CA ALA A 555 -28.40 -37.96 11.73
C ALA A 555 -28.87 -36.72 12.52
N THR A 556 -27.95 -35.77 12.72
CA THR A 556 -28.10 -34.63 13.62
C THR A 556 -27.72 -33.37 12.87
N SER A 557 -28.65 -32.42 12.73
CA SER A 557 -28.47 -31.17 12.01
C SER A 557 -28.33 -30.00 12.97
N LEU A 558 -27.46 -29.05 12.63
CA LEU A 558 -27.30 -27.74 13.26
C LEU A 558 -27.29 -26.66 12.17
N ASN A 559 -27.52 -25.40 12.55
CA ASN A 559 -27.20 -24.29 11.66
C ASN A 559 -25.68 -24.10 11.63
N SER A 560 -25.08 -23.83 12.80
CA SER A 560 -23.65 -23.56 12.97
C SER A 560 -23.09 -24.18 14.25
N LEU A 561 -21.78 -24.38 14.31
CA LEU A 561 -21.10 -24.95 15.47
C LEU A 561 -19.92 -24.06 15.92
N THR A 562 -19.95 -23.65 17.18
CA THR A 562 -18.83 -23.01 17.87
C THR A 562 -18.29 -23.94 18.95
N LEU A 563 -17.00 -24.25 18.90
CA LEU A 563 -16.29 -25.05 19.91
C LEU A 563 -15.43 -24.11 20.77
N GLY A 564 -15.81 -23.97 22.03
CA GLY A 564 -15.02 -23.26 23.03
C GLY A 564 -14.06 -24.19 23.78
N THR A 565 -13.52 -23.71 24.90
CA THR A 565 -12.73 -24.51 25.84
C THR A 565 -13.43 -25.83 26.17
N LEU A 566 -12.74 -26.96 25.99
CA LEU A 566 -13.24 -28.34 26.14
C LEU A 566 -14.40 -28.77 25.21
N GLY A 567 -14.82 -27.96 24.23
CA GLY A 567 -15.90 -28.28 23.29
C GLY A 567 -15.56 -29.42 22.32
N ARG A 568 -16.30 -30.53 22.35
CA ARG A 568 -16.04 -31.76 21.55
C ARG A 568 -17.33 -32.50 21.20
N ILE A 569 -17.38 -33.20 20.05
CA ILE A 569 -18.59 -33.88 19.55
C ILE A 569 -18.30 -35.35 19.16
N ASN A 570 -18.44 -36.29 20.08
CA ASN A 570 -18.21 -37.71 19.85
C ASN A 570 -19.51 -38.43 19.38
N GLY A 571 -19.42 -39.46 18.54
CA GLY A 571 -20.59 -40.16 17.99
C GLY A 571 -20.26 -41.28 17.01
N THR A 572 -21.19 -41.56 16.09
CA THR A 572 -21.00 -42.40 14.89
C THR A 572 -21.89 -41.99 13.70
N GLY A 573 -22.92 -41.16 13.88
CA GLY A 573 -23.87 -40.75 12.85
C GLY A 573 -23.41 -39.54 12.04
N THR A 574 -24.27 -38.97 11.19
CA THR A 574 -23.96 -37.72 10.46
C THR A 574 -24.20 -36.49 11.33
N LEU A 575 -23.22 -35.59 11.41
CA LEU A 575 -23.41 -34.22 11.89
C LEU A 575 -23.47 -33.26 10.70
N SER A 576 -24.68 -32.81 10.33
CA SER A 576 -24.89 -31.86 9.24
C SER A 576 -24.85 -30.41 9.76
N ILE A 577 -23.92 -29.60 9.25
CA ILE A 577 -23.80 -28.17 9.58
C ILE A 577 -24.37 -27.36 8.41
N SER A 578 -25.66 -27.04 8.47
CA SER A 578 -26.43 -26.51 7.33
C SER A 578 -25.94 -25.15 6.80
N SER A 579 -25.19 -24.40 7.61
CA SER A 579 -24.59 -23.12 7.18
C SER A 579 -23.16 -23.24 6.65
N GLY A 580 -22.52 -24.41 6.79
CA GLY A 580 -21.10 -24.59 6.56
C GLY A 580 -20.19 -24.15 7.73
N GLY A 581 -20.64 -23.26 8.61
CA GLY A 581 -19.77 -22.59 9.59
C GLY A 581 -19.38 -23.42 10.81
N ILE A 582 -18.07 -23.66 11.01
CA ILE A 582 -17.48 -24.18 12.25
C ILE A 582 -16.40 -23.21 12.79
N LEU A 583 -16.65 -22.65 13.98
CA LEU A 583 -15.77 -21.71 14.68
C LEU A 583 -15.09 -22.40 15.87
N ALA A 584 -13.76 -22.29 16.01
CA ALA A 584 -13.03 -22.89 17.13
C ALA A 584 -12.23 -21.83 17.90
N LEU A 585 -12.60 -21.65 19.17
CA LEU A 585 -12.08 -20.62 20.07
C LEU A 585 -10.97 -21.15 21.00
N ASP A 586 -10.72 -22.46 21.01
CA ASP A 586 -9.69 -23.09 21.82
C ASP A 586 -9.06 -24.31 21.13
N ASN A 587 -8.09 -24.95 21.77
CA ASN A 587 -7.43 -26.16 21.26
C ASN A 587 -8.32 -27.42 21.44
N VAL A 588 -8.96 -27.86 20.35
CA VAL A 588 -9.80 -29.06 20.29
C VAL A 588 -8.97 -30.25 19.76
N SER A 589 -7.97 -30.67 20.54
CA SER A 589 -6.81 -31.41 20.00
C SER A 589 -6.85 -32.95 20.07
N ILE A 590 -7.73 -33.58 20.85
CA ILE A 590 -7.57 -35.01 21.24
C ILE A 590 -8.85 -35.84 21.03
N GLY A 591 -9.37 -35.81 19.81
CA GLY A 591 -10.65 -36.40 19.40
C GLY A 591 -11.70 -35.31 19.14
N THR A 592 -11.76 -34.84 17.90
CA THR A 592 -12.70 -35.32 16.87
C THR A 592 -14.11 -34.74 17.05
N ILE A 593 -14.63 -34.16 15.96
CA ILE A 593 -16.00 -34.49 15.61
C ILE A 593 -15.92 -35.93 15.11
N GLU A 594 -16.60 -36.84 15.81
CA GLU A 594 -16.57 -38.29 15.62
C GLU A 594 -17.94 -38.88 15.27
N ALA A 595 -18.97 -38.02 15.18
CA ALA A 595 -20.09 -38.26 14.27
C ALA A 595 -19.47 -38.60 12.90
N GLY A 596 -19.58 -39.86 12.45
CA GLY A 596 -18.69 -40.51 11.48
C GLY A 596 -18.58 -39.78 10.13
N THR A 597 -19.60 -38.98 9.81
CA THR A 597 -19.55 -37.98 8.74
C THR A 597 -19.86 -36.59 9.31
N VAL A 598 -19.01 -35.61 8.97
CA VAL A 598 -19.37 -34.17 9.02
C VAL A 598 -19.88 -33.79 7.64
N ASP A 599 -21.12 -33.32 7.56
CA ASP A 599 -21.74 -32.99 6.28
C ASP A 599 -22.05 -31.50 6.16
N PHE A 600 -21.63 -30.91 5.04
CA PHE A 600 -21.96 -29.53 4.68
C PHE A 600 -23.04 -29.46 3.58
N GLY A 601 -23.48 -30.59 3.02
CA GLY A 601 -24.51 -30.63 1.99
C GLY A 601 -24.09 -29.81 0.75
N THR A 602 -24.87 -28.79 0.39
CA THR A 602 -24.54 -27.84 -0.69
C THR A 602 -23.76 -26.61 -0.23
N ALA A 603 -23.51 -26.44 1.07
CA ALA A 603 -22.77 -25.30 1.61
C ALA A 603 -21.25 -25.45 1.46
N ASP A 604 -20.58 -24.30 1.36
CA ASP A 604 -19.13 -24.15 1.54
C ASP A 604 -18.78 -24.43 3.01
N GLY A 605 -18.03 -25.50 3.28
CA GLY A 605 -17.66 -25.91 4.62
C GLY A 605 -16.56 -25.02 5.21
N ILE A 606 -16.91 -24.08 6.07
CA ILE A 606 -16.04 -22.99 6.49
C ILE A 606 -15.46 -23.24 7.88
N LEU A 607 -14.15 -23.50 7.93
CA LEU A 607 -13.39 -23.79 9.15
C LEU A 607 -12.66 -22.54 9.65
N LEU A 608 -13.03 -22.08 10.85
CA LEU A 608 -12.55 -20.86 11.49
C LEU A 608 -11.89 -21.14 12.86
N PRO A 609 -10.72 -21.81 12.93
CA PRO A 609 -9.89 -21.74 14.13
C PRO A 609 -9.36 -20.32 14.33
N ILE A 610 -9.53 -19.73 15.51
CA ILE A 610 -8.98 -18.38 15.81
C ILE A 610 -7.45 -18.43 16.02
N ALA A 611 -6.80 -17.27 16.02
CA ALA A 611 -5.34 -17.17 16.06
C ALA A 611 -4.72 -17.93 17.25
N GLY A 612 -3.71 -18.76 16.97
CA GLY A 612 -3.03 -19.58 17.98
C GLY A 612 -3.85 -20.76 18.53
N LYS A 613 -5.01 -21.09 17.95
CA LYS A 613 -5.87 -22.22 18.33
C LYS A 613 -5.92 -23.31 17.25
N THR A 614 -6.36 -24.51 17.65
CA THR A 614 -6.37 -25.70 16.78
C THR A 614 -7.74 -26.37 16.76
N LEU A 615 -8.32 -26.51 15.56
CA LEU A 615 -9.49 -27.34 15.29
C LEU A 615 -9.04 -28.67 14.67
N SER A 616 -9.42 -29.82 15.24
CA SER A 616 -9.07 -31.14 14.72
C SER A 616 -10.33 -31.93 14.30
N ILE A 617 -10.36 -32.40 13.05
CA ILE A 617 -11.46 -33.19 12.48
C ILE A 617 -10.90 -34.50 11.90
N GLY A 618 -11.37 -35.62 12.45
CA GLY A 618 -10.98 -36.98 12.03
C GLY A 618 -12.09 -37.78 11.35
N SER A 619 -13.36 -37.40 11.51
CA SER A 619 -14.45 -37.91 10.66
C SER A 619 -14.27 -37.48 9.20
N ALA A 620 -14.89 -38.25 8.30
CA ALA A 620 -14.98 -37.89 6.89
C ALA A 620 -15.84 -36.63 6.71
N ILE A 621 -15.38 -35.69 5.88
CA ILE A 621 -16.14 -34.51 5.47
C ILE A 621 -16.80 -34.74 4.11
N THR A 622 -18.12 -34.51 4.04
CA THR A 622 -18.94 -34.59 2.83
C THR A 622 -19.57 -33.25 2.43
N GLY A 623 -19.96 -33.13 1.16
CA GLY A 623 -20.69 -32.00 0.60
C GLY A 623 -20.26 -31.65 -0.83
N SER A 624 -21.12 -30.98 -1.60
CA SER A 624 -20.79 -30.49 -2.94
C SER A 624 -20.22 -29.06 -2.95
N GLY A 625 -20.43 -28.27 -1.89
CA GLY A 625 -20.00 -26.87 -1.82
C GLY A 625 -18.50 -26.64 -1.62
N GLY A 626 -17.73 -27.68 -1.29
CA GLY A 626 -16.29 -27.58 -1.02
C GLY A 626 -15.95 -27.25 0.43
N LEU A 627 -14.67 -26.91 0.69
CA LEU A 627 -14.15 -26.60 2.02
C LEU A 627 -13.28 -25.33 2.01
N THR A 628 -13.51 -24.44 2.96
CA THR A 628 -12.74 -23.21 3.18
C THR A 628 -12.00 -23.26 4.52
N ALA A 629 -10.67 -23.36 4.47
CA ALA A 629 -9.79 -23.11 5.61
C ALA A 629 -9.53 -21.59 5.72
N GLY A 630 -10.39 -20.89 6.48
CA GLY A 630 -10.47 -19.43 6.49
C GLY A 630 -10.19 -18.76 7.84
N GLY A 631 -9.75 -19.52 8.84
CA GLY A 631 -9.39 -19.02 10.18
C GLY A 631 -8.00 -18.37 10.27
N ALA A 632 -7.55 -18.13 11.50
CA ALA A 632 -6.21 -17.62 11.81
C ALA A 632 -5.35 -18.59 12.64
N GLY A 633 -5.95 -19.68 13.14
CA GLY A 633 -5.25 -20.79 13.77
C GLY A 633 -4.98 -21.94 12.78
N THR A 634 -4.92 -23.15 13.32
CA THR A 634 -4.69 -24.38 12.54
C THR A 634 -5.96 -25.22 12.44
N ALA A 635 -6.34 -25.62 11.24
CA ALA A 635 -7.28 -26.71 10.99
C ALA A 635 -6.48 -27.99 10.69
N VAL A 636 -6.72 -29.07 11.42
CA VAL A 636 -6.07 -30.38 11.23
C VAL A 636 -7.11 -31.34 10.68
N LEU A 637 -6.86 -31.88 9.49
CA LEU A 637 -7.72 -32.87 8.85
C LEU A 637 -6.99 -34.21 8.75
N THR A 638 -7.57 -35.26 9.33
CA THR A 638 -7.02 -36.62 9.28
C THR A 638 -7.97 -37.66 8.68
N GLY A 639 -9.25 -37.32 8.52
CA GLY A 639 -10.26 -38.18 7.89
C GLY A 639 -10.09 -38.28 6.36
N VAL A 640 -10.65 -39.36 5.79
CA VAL A 640 -10.78 -39.53 4.33
C VAL A 640 -12.00 -38.74 3.88
N ASN A 641 -11.77 -37.61 3.22
CA ASN A 641 -12.81 -36.65 2.86
C ASN A 641 -13.28 -36.87 1.41
N SER A 642 -14.57 -36.65 1.16
CA SER A 642 -15.18 -36.91 -0.16
C SER A 642 -15.99 -35.72 -0.71
N TYR A 643 -15.88 -34.55 -0.08
CA TYR A 643 -16.46 -33.32 -0.64
C TYR A 643 -15.88 -32.99 -2.02
N SER A 644 -16.71 -32.48 -2.94
CA SER A 644 -16.33 -32.37 -4.36
C SER A 644 -16.01 -30.95 -4.86
N GLY A 645 -16.45 -29.90 -4.15
CA GLY A 645 -16.20 -28.49 -4.54
C GLY A 645 -14.75 -28.00 -4.43
N GLY A 646 -13.81 -28.85 -3.98
CA GLY A 646 -12.41 -28.51 -3.76
C GLY A 646 -12.13 -27.80 -2.43
N THR A 647 -10.87 -27.42 -2.21
CA THR A 647 -10.37 -26.80 -0.97
C THR A 647 -9.82 -25.40 -1.25
N ASN A 648 -10.33 -24.39 -0.56
CA ASN A 648 -9.75 -23.04 -0.52
C ASN A 648 -9.03 -22.82 0.82
N LEU A 649 -7.76 -22.40 0.75
CA LEU A 649 -7.01 -21.83 1.87
C LEU A 649 -7.11 -20.31 1.75
N SER A 650 -7.82 -19.69 2.69
CA SER A 650 -7.95 -18.23 2.82
C SER A 650 -7.17 -17.67 4.00
N GLY A 651 -6.81 -18.48 4.99
CA GLY A 651 -6.00 -18.00 6.11
C GLY A 651 -5.57 -19.11 7.08
N GLY A 652 -4.57 -18.79 7.90
CA GLY A 652 -4.06 -19.72 8.92
C GLY A 652 -3.32 -20.90 8.31
N VAL A 653 -3.37 -22.05 8.97
CA VAL A 653 -2.75 -23.30 8.53
C VAL A 653 -3.80 -24.38 8.33
N LEU A 654 -3.76 -25.06 7.19
CA LEU A 654 -4.46 -26.32 6.95
C LEU A 654 -3.43 -27.46 7.00
N ASN A 655 -3.45 -28.24 8.08
CA ASN A 655 -2.57 -29.38 8.28
C ASN A 655 -3.24 -30.67 7.77
N ILE A 656 -2.53 -31.43 6.93
CA ILE A 656 -3.01 -32.67 6.31
C ILE A 656 -2.03 -33.84 6.49
N ASN A 657 -2.60 -35.04 6.67
CA ASN A 657 -1.87 -36.31 6.67
C ASN A 657 -1.70 -36.92 5.26
N GLY A 658 -2.43 -36.43 4.26
CA GLY A 658 -2.36 -36.91 2.87
C GLY A 658 -3.38 -36.24 1.95
N ASP A 659 -3.31 -36.52 0.65
CA ASP A 659 -4.21 -35.95 -0.38
C ASP A 659 -5.71 -36.20 -0.09
N ALA A 660 -6.05 -37.35 0.50
CA ALA A 660 -7.42 -37.70 0.87
C ALA A 660 -8.07 -36.75 1.90
N ALA A 661 -7.29 -35.92 2.59
CA ALA A 661 -7.84 -34.87 3.47
C ALA A 661 -8.42 -33.67 2.68
N LEU A 662 -8.06 -33.51 1.39
CA LEU A 662 -8.48 -32.42 0.50
C LEU A 662 -9.77 -32.74 -0.30
N GLY A 663 -10.57 -33.69 0.17
CA GLY A 663 -11.84 -34.07 -0.48
C GLY A 663 -11.63 -35.02 -1.67
N ALA A 664 -12.64 -35.12 -2.54
CA ALA A 664 -12.59 -35.99 -3.71
C ALA A 664 -11.53 -35.51 -4.74
N VAL A 665 -10.75 -36.46 -5.28
CA VAL A 665 -9.81 -36.20 -6.37
C VAL A 665 -10.60 -35.96 -7.67
N PRO A 666 -10.32 -34.88 -8.45
CA PRO A 666 -10.94 -34.69 -9.76
C PRO A 666 -10.65 -35.83 -10.74
N GLY A 667 -11.65 -36.23 -11.54
CA GLY A 667 -11.50 -37.31 -12.53
C GLY A 667 -10.54 -36.98 -13.69
N ALA A 668 -10.28 -35.70 -13.93
CA ALA A 668 -9.28 -35.17 -14.85
C ALA A 668 -8.68 -33.88 -14.25
N PRO A 669 -7.52 -33.38 -14.71
CA PRO A 669 -6.86 -32.21 -14.14
C PRO A 669 -7.74 -30.95 -14.10
N ALA A 670 -8.03 -30.48 -12.90
CA ALA A 670 -8.87 -29.31 -12.64
C ALA A 670 -8.37 -28.55 -11.41
N THR A 671 -8.64 -27.23 -11.35
CA THR A 671 -8.38 -26.43 -10.14
C THR A 671 -9.24 -26.94 -9.00
N ASN A 672 -8.59 -27.45 -7.96
CA ASN A 672 -9.25 -28.09 -6.83
C ASN A 672 -8.57 -27.77 -5.48
N LEU A 673 -7.37 -27.17 -5.53
CA LEU A 673 -6.71 -26.55 -4.39
C LEU A 673 -6.48 -25.06 -4.72
N THR A 674 -7.00 -24.16 -3.89
CA THR A 674 -6.92 -22.71 -4.13
C THR A 674 -6.28 -22.02 -2.95
N PHE A 675 -5.21 -21.25 -3.19
CA PHE A 675 -4.61 -20.33 -2.23
C PHE A 675 -5.14 -18.93 -2.48
N SER A 676 -6.21 -18.58 -1.76
CA SER A 676 -6.66 -17.19 -1.60
C SER A 676 -5.98 -16.51 -0.40
N GLY A 677 -5.22 -17.26 0.40
CA GLY A 677 -4.35 -16.90 1.52
C GLY A 677 -3.74 -18.18 2.13
N GLY A 678 -3.29 -18.12 3.38
CA GLY A 678 -3.02 -19.31 4.22
C GLY A 678 -1.93 -20.30 3.75
N THR A 679 -1.70 -21.34 4.56
CA THR A 679 -0.62 -22.31 4.36
C THR A 679 -1.11 -23.75 4.42
N LEU A 680 -0.74 -24.58 3.45
CA LEU A 680 -0.96 -26.03 3.49
C LEU A 680 0.25 -26.72 4.13
N GLN A 681 0.04 -27.46 5.21
CA GLN A 681 1.11 -28.07 6.01
C GLN A 681 1.05 -29.61 5.99
N ALA A 682 2.19 -30.27 5.78
CA ALA A 682 2.30 -31.72 5.92
C ALA A 682 2.51 -32.16 7.39
N SER A 683 1.72 -33.13 7.86
CA SER A 683 1.98 -33.85 9.13
C SER A 683 2.47 -35.29 8.96
N ALA A 684 2.34 -35.87 7.76
CA ALA A 684 2.95 -37.16 7.43
C ALA A 684 4.35 -36.98 6.81
N VAL A 685 5.23 -37.97 7.01
CA VAL A 685 6.62 -38.00 6.50
C VAL A 685 6.72 -37.79 4.99
N SER A 686 5.70 -38.23 4.24
CA SER A 686 5.54 -37.98 2.81
C SER A 686 4.09 -37.70 2.47
N VAL A 687 3.81 -36.52 1.90
CA VAL A 687 2.49 -36.11 1.41
C VAL A 687 2.58 -35.87 -0.11
N ALA A 688 1.94 -36.73 -0.91
CA ALA A 688 1.90 -36.59 -2.36
C ALA A 688 0.49 -36.17 -2.81
N LEU A 689 0.36 -35.02 -3.46
CA LEU A 689 -0.89 -34.52 -4.03
C LEU A 689 -1.11 -35.06 -5.45
N SER A 690 -2.35 -35.39 -5.78
CA SER A 690 -2.75 -35.98 -7.07
C SER A 690 -2.41 -35.08 -8.26
N SER A 691 -2.01 -35.70 -9.38
CA SER A 691 -1.74 -35.03 -10.66
C SER A 691 -2.98 -34.43 -11.34
N ASN A 692 -4.17 -34.69 -10.78
CA ASN A 692 -5.43 -34.07 -11.19
C ASN A 692 -5.85 -32.87 -10.32
N ARG A 693 -5.19 -32.61 -9.18
CA ARG A 693 -5.45 -31.42 -8.35
C ARG A 693 -4.55 -30.27 -8.78
N ASN A 694 -5.01 -29.46 -9.72
CA ASN A 694 -4.32 -28.22 -10.06
C ASN A 694 -4.49 -27.20 -8.92
N VAL A 695 -3.46 -26.37 -8.76
CA VAL A 695 -3.33 -25.35 -7.71
C VAL A 695 -3.51 -23.96 -8.33
N ALA A 696 -4.30 -23.10 -7.69
CA ALA A 696 -4.50 -21.71 -8.11
C ALA A 696 -4.13 -20.69 -7.02
N THR A 697 -3.45 -19.60 -7.37
CA THR A 697 -3.30 -18.40 -6.52
C THR A 697 -4.20 -17.26 -7.03
N THR A 698 -5.19 -16.86 -6.21
CA THR A 698 -6.23 -15.90 -6.65
C THR A 698 -5.97 -14.45 -6.24
N VAL A 699 -4.92 -14.20 -5.46
CA VAL A 699 -4.52 -12.88 -4.95
C VAL A 699 -3.00 -12.81 -4.94
N ALA A 700 -2.42 -11.61 -5.14
CA ALA A 700 -0.99 -11.34 -4.98
C ALA A 700 -0.57 -11.39 -3.48
N ASN A 701 -0.54 -12.60 -2.91
CA ASN A 701 -0.35 -12.86 -1.49
C ASN A 701 1.11 -13.11 -1.10
N VAL A 702 1.55 -12.47 -0.01
CA VAL A 702 2.76 -12.87 0.73
C VAL A 702 2.52 -14.01 1.73
N ASN A 703 1.25 -14.34 2.03
CA ASN A 703 0.86 -15.32 3.06
C ASN A 703 0.55 -16.73 2.52
N ALA A 704 0.53 -16.92 1.19
CA ALA A 704 0.27 -18.22 0.56
C ALA A 704 1.51 -19.13 0.66
N GLY A 705 1.36 -20.40 1.02
CA GLY A 705 2.53 -21.29 1.15
C GLY A 705 2.27 -22.79 1.27
N PHE A 706 3.27 -23.57 0.85
CA PHE A 706 3.40 -24.99 1.17
C PHE A 706 4.42 -25.16 2.29
N ASP A 707 3.95 -25.53 3.49
CA ASP A 707 4.80 -25.89 4.61
C ASP A 707 5.07 -27.40 4.66
N THR A 708 6.33 -27.73 4.46
CA THR A 708 6.83 -29.10 4.63
C THR A 708 6.85 -29.55 6.09
N ASN A 709 6.98 -28.63 7.05
CA ASN A 709 7.12 -28.94 8.48
C ASN A 709 8.23 -29.99 8.77
N GLY A 710 9.30 -29.96 7.95
CA GLY A 710 10.41 -30.93 7.98
C GLY A 710 10.21 -32.21 7.16
N ASN A 711 9.00 -32.48 6.65
CA ASN A 711 8.64 -33.67 5.89
C ASN A 711 8.87 -33.51 4.37
N SER A 712 8.57 -34.55 3.59
CA SER A 712 8.50 -34.46 2.12
C SER A 712 7.09 -34.13 1.66
N MET A 713 6.94 -33.17 0.74
CA MET A 713 5.69 -32.89 0.03
C MET A 713 5.93 -32.91 -1.48
N SER A 714 5.04 -33.50 -2.27
CA SER A 714 5.09 -33.43 -3.73
C SER A 714 3.77 -32.96 -4.35
N VAL A 715 3.84 -32.01 -5.27
CA VAL A 715 2.69 -31.44 -6.00
C VAL A 715 2.80 -31.85 -7.46
N ALA A 716 1.83 -32.63 -7.92
CA ALA A 716 1.82 -33.19 -9.28
C ALA A 716 0.78 -32.56 -10.22
N GLY A 717 -0.14 -31.72 -9.73
CA GLY A 717 -0.98 -30.88 -10.59
C GLY A 717 -0.25 -29.59 -10.99
N SER A 718 -0.78 -28.85 -11.97
CA SER A 718 -0.17 -27.57 -12.37
C SER A 718 -0.44 -26.46 -11.36
N ILE A 719 0.53 -25.57 -11.16
CA ILE A 719 0.41 -24.38 -10.31
C ILE A 719 0.23 -23.15 -11.22
N ASN A 720 -0.83 -22.37 -10.99
CA ASN A 720 -1.18 -21.22 -11.82
C ASN A 720 -1.68 -20.05 -10.94
N GLY A 721 -1.66 -18.81 -11.45
CA GLY A 721 -2.33 -17.68 -10.79
C GLY A 721 -1.52 -16.38 -10.80
N ILE A 722 -1.95 -15.43 -9.98
CA ILE A 722 -1.41 -14.04 -9.94
C ILE A 722 -0.54 -13.74 -8.71
N GLY A 723 -0.35 -14.71 -7.82
CA GLY A 723 0.48 -14.60 -6.63
C GLY A 723 1.54 -15.69 -6.55
N GLY A 724 2.66 -15.39 -5.89
CA GLY A 724 3.67 -16.39 -5.53
C GLY A 724 3.17 -17.37 -4.47
N ILE A 725 3.84 -18.51 -4.35
CA ILE A 725 3.64 -19.46 -3.24
C ILE A 725 4.96 -19.63 -2.51
N ASN A 726 4.96 -19.39 -1.20
CA ASN A 726 6.15 -19.57 -0.38
C ASN A 726 6.42 -21.05 -0.11
N LYS A 727 7.70 -21.44 -0.16
CA LYS A 727 8.19 -22.70 0.40
C LYS A 727 8.51 -22.51 1.88
N LEU A 728 7.79 -23.21 2.75
CA LEU A 728 7.99 -23.16 4.21
C LEU A 728 8.49 -24.51 4.76
N GLY A 729 9.08 -24.45 5.96
CA GLY A 729 9.67 -25.58 6.67
C GLY A 729 10.98 -26.10 6.04
N ASN A 730 11.73 -26.88 6.81
CA ASN A 730 13.07 -27.36 6.43
C ASN A 730 13.07 -28.64 5.55
N GLY A 731 11.89 -29.16 5.20
CA GLY A 731 11.73 -30.37 4.40
C GLY A 731 11.72 -30.11 2.89
N VAL A 732 11.52 -31.15 2.08
CA VAL A 732 11.57 -31.07 0.62
C VAL A 732 10.18 -30.82 0.03
N LEU A 733 10.08 -29.86 -0.89
CA LEU A 733 8.92 -29.70 -1.78
C LEU A 733 9.35 -30.07 -3.21
N THR A 734 8.63 -31.00 -3.83
CA THR A 734 8.88 -31.46 -5.20
C THR A 734 7.72 -31.06 -6.11
N LEU A 735 7.99 -30.28 -7.15
CA LEU A 735 7.02 -29.95 -8.19
C LEU A 735 7.24 -30.87 -9.40
N GLN A 736 6.18 -31.45 -9.97
CA GLN A 736 6.29 -32.55 -10.94
C GLN A 736 5.66 -32.32 -12.32
N ARG A 737 4.90 -31.23 -12.53
CA ARG A 737 4.30 -30.86 -13.83
C ARG A 737 4.50 -29.39 -14.19
N ASP A 738 5.68 -28.89 -13.85
CA ASP A 738 6.13 -27.52 -14.12
C ASP A 738 6.57 -27.38 -15.58
N GLU A 739 5.60 -27.22 -16.50
CA GLU A 739 5.86 -26.65 -17.83
C GLU A 739 6.17 -25.14 -17.71
N TRP A 740 7.34 -24.83 -17.12
CA TRP A 740 7.97 -23.55 -17.37
C TRP A 740 8.34 -23.50 -18.84
N LEU A 741 7.66 -22.65 -19.61
CA LEU A 741 7.99 -22.37 -21.00
C LEU A 741 9.32 -21.61 -21.08
N TYR A 742 10.42 -22.34 -20.90
CA TYR A 742 11.78 -21.85 -21.11
C TYR A 742 11.94 -21.48 -22.58
N ARG A 743 11.85 -20.19 -22.88
CA ARG A 743 12.23 -19.65 -24.18
C ARG A 743 13.73 -19.93 -24.39
N PRO A 744 14.15 -20.68 -25.43
CA PRO A 744 15.56 -21.08 -25.64
C PRO A 744 16.55 -19.91 -25.88
N ASP A 745 16.02 -18.69 -25.96
CA ASP A 745 16.63 -17.46 -26.43
C ASP A 745 17.77 -16.97 -25.49
N PHE A 746 17.75 -17.35 -24.21
CA PHE A 746 18.69 -16.84 -23.20
C PHE A 746 19.76 -17.88 -22.83
N ARG A 747 20.86 -17.89 -23.59
CA ARG A 747 22.10 -18.61 -23.22
C ARG A 747 22.83 -17.85 -22.11
N PRO A 748 23.10 -18.45 -20.93
CA PRO A 748 24.06 -17.89 -20.00
C PRO A 748 25.45 -17.85 -20.64
N ARG A 749 26.18 -16.74 -20.47
CA ARG A 749 27.64 -16.78 -20.65
C ARG A 749 28.22 -17.60 -19.50
N ALA A 750 28.79 -18.76 -19.81
CA ALA A 750 29.71 -19.42 -18.89
C ALA A 750 31.04 -18.66 -18.93
N GLU A 751 31.33 -17.90 -17.89
CA GLU A 751 32.66 -17.33 -17.69
C GLU A 751 33.57 -18.35 -16.97
N ARG A 752 34.87 -18.21 -17.19
CA ARG A 752 35.96 -19.06 -16.68
C ARG A 752 36.91 -18.21 -15.86
#